data_AF-A0ABD4DX60-F1
#
_entry.id   AF-A0ABD4DX60-F1
#
_cell.length_a   1.000
_cell.length_b   1.000
_cell.length_c   1.000
_cell.angle_alpha   90.00
_cell.angle_beta   90.00
_cell.angle_gamma   90.00
#
_symmetry.space_group_name_H-M   'P 1'
#
loop_
_entity.id
_entity.type
_entity.pdbx_description
1 polymer ?
#
loop_
_entity_poly.entity_id
_entity_poly.type
_entity_poly.pdbx_seq_one_letter_code
_entity_poly.pdbx_strand_id
1 'polypeptide(L)'
;MHTSPRPPIVEQLVARLTGTPDHPRFVGAPLDPSGLDAHALGAVWPALRHAERACHAYDDPRAECLRWLHRQIEALDLAPQLDEAAALELFRGVRAGEWTHALQDLPYLAQAPSPALQAELVRILSASPDGEWRSTLSYGLVALEHFAGRRGRTPLRDQVVAFHQDSPLRVRECDVLAELGPAALLALAGTHDGYFAPKRLWFDLDDPAVTLADEIAYVEFARDTLTQAARRVADIQGGQLPYAADRAFTTDDAQVVARAARVAAYRDEAWFRPLIGPLLTGVCVAPTAAKTAPSQSLAIALGHAVETIPTPEGVRALRDALAVVRHAGLQKKLARNLKPAERALGDRPATALRMTLDAKPDKKQQAMLAACMEAGYWQATSLAPAEWRQRLVDAPAGAAFSTRMIWQAFGPDGQRRSFMPDAAHGALVLRDAAGEPCEIDPHGSIRLWHPLAADADERAAWQRAVVARRIRQPVRQAFREFYAPAADEATTGEAALFEGHVLAIRPLLGLARREGWSIRSDDAGLAREFGDVRATFSVAAQLYPGADGLGTSGLLTFERKCERRWASAPLDELDPIVFSEAARAVDLLVSVASFALDDAADHASATVADAHRLRVEQGVREHRLYRLLDTPLGAMARQRRQVLSLVFAEQVEQGRLSIDERHVRVGDHAVHCATARVTRHGEPVDVPFAPPAAPLRAVPWLPYDEVLLQRIVDIVASLLLK
;
A
#
# COMPACT_ATOMS: atom_id res chain seq x y z
N MET A 1 -10.42 -44.54 2.26
CA MET A 1 -9.24 -44.51 1.38
C MET A 1 -9.71 -44.60 -0.06
N HIS A 2 -9.96 -43.45 -0.70
CA HIS A 2 -10.00 -43.33 -2.15
C HIS A 2 -8.96 -42.29 -2.52
N THR A 3 -7.79 -42.74 -2.96
CA THR A 3 -6.80 -41.87 -3.60
C THR A 3 -7.33 -41.53 -4.98
N SER A 4 -7.76 -40.27 -5.19
CA SER A 4 -8.00 -39.74 -6.53
C SER A 4 -6.71 -39.90 -7.36
N PRO A 5 -6.79 -40.27 -8.65
CA PRO A 5 -5.61 -40.34 -9.51
C PRO A 5 -4.95 -38.96 -9.58
N ARG A 6 -3.61 -38.92 -9.46
CA ARG A 6 -2.85 -37.67 -9.55
C ARG A 6 -3.11 -37.00 -10.90
N PRO A 7 -3.29 -35.67 -10.97
CA PRO A 7 -3.51 -35.01 -12.24
C PRO A 7 -2.27 -35.17 -13.15
N PRO A 8 -2.44 -35.30 -14.48
CA PRO A 8 -1.35 -35.60 -15.41
C PRO A 8 -0.16 -34.64 -15.35
N ILE A 9 -0.39 -33.37 -15.01
CA ILE A 9 0.63 -32.34 -14.88
C ILE A 9 1.61 -32.62 -13.72
N VAL A 10 1.13 -33.19 -12.62
CA VAL A 10 1.97 -33.50 -11.44
C VAL A 10 3.01 -34.55 -11.79
N GLU A 11 2.60 -35.63 -12.48
CA GLU A 11 3.52 -36.69 -12.90
C GLU A 11 4.58 -36.17 -13.86
N GLN A 12 4.18 -35.34 -14.83
CA GLN A 12 5.10 -34.71 -15.78
C GLN A 12 6.11 -33.78 -15.08
N LEU A 13 5.64 -32.97 -14.11
CA LEU A 13 6.49 -32.06 -13.35
C LEU A 13 7.48 -32.82 -12.46
N VAL A 14 7.00 -33.80 -11.70
CA VAL A 14 7.86 -34.64 -10.85
C VAL A 14 8.90 -35.36 -11.70
N ALA A 15 8.52 -35.94 -12.84
CA ALA A 15 9.45 -36.60 -13.76
C ALA A 15 10.53 -35.64 -14.28
N ARG A 16 10.18 -34.40 -14.64
CA ARG A 16 11.17 -33.40 -15.10
C ARG A 16 12.08 -32.88 -13.99
N LEU A 17 11.58 -32.77 -12.76
CA LEU A 17 12.35 -32.26 -11.62
C LEU A 17 13.28 -33.32 -11.01
N THR A 18 12.93 -34.60 -11.12
CA THR A 18 13.70 -35.73 -10.55
C THR A 18 14.51 -36.51 -11.58
N GLY A 19 14.13 -36.46 -12.86
CA GLY A 19 14.79 -37.20 -13.92
C GLY A 19 16.19 -36.68 -14.25
N THR A 20 17.01 -37.57 -14.83
CA THR A 20 18.30 -37.19 -15.45
C THR A 20 18.08 -37.08 -16.95
N PRO A 21 18.05 -35.88 -17.54
CA PRO A 21 17.76 -35.69 -18.97
C PRO A 21 18.95 -36.09 -19.84
N ASP A 22 18.66 -36.70 -20.99
CA ASP A 22 19.67 -37.18 -21.96
C ASP A 22 20.46 -36.04 -22.64
N HIS A 23 19.96 -34.79 -22.60
CA HIS A 23 20.63 -33.62 -23.20
C HIS A 23 20.33 -32.29 -22.45
N PRO A 24 21.33 -31.43 -22.20
CA PRO A 24 21.19 -30.18 -21.43
C PRO A 24 20.30 -29.08 -22.05
N ARG A 25 19.86 -29.26 -23.30
CA ARG A 25 18.96 -28.34 -24.03
C ARG A 25 17.57 -28.92 -24.31
N PHE A 26 17.31 -30.16 -23.89
CA PHE A 26 16.03 -30.82 -24.17
C PHE A 26 15.18 -30.81 -22.90
N VAL A 27 14.17 -29.94 -22.89
CA VAL A 27 13.24 -29.76 -21.75
C VAL A 27 11.89 -30.47 -21.94
N GLY A 28 11.75 -31.27 -23.00
CA GLY A 28 10.50 -31.96 -23.36
C GLY A 28 9.47 -31.05 -24.02
N ALA A 29 8.26 -31.55 -24.25
CA ALA A 29 7.15 -30.78 -24.81
C ALA A 29 6.70 -29.64 -23.86
N PRO A 30 6.05 -28.57 -24.34
CA PRO A 30 5.46 -27.55 -23.47
C PRO A 30 4.52 -28.17 -22.42
N LEU A 31 4.59 -27.69 -21.19
CA LEU A 31 3.68 -28.10 -20.10
C LEU A 31 2.43 -27.22 -20.12
N ASP A 32 1.27 -27.83 -19.93
CA ASP A 32 0.00 -27.13 -19.76
C ASP A 32 -0.26 -26.89 -18.25
N PRO A 33 -0.35 -25.63 -17.80
CA PRO A 33 -0.60 -25.32 -16.39
C PRO A 33 -2.05 -25.51 -15.95
N SER A 34 -3.00 -25.83 -16.86
CA SER A 34 -4.45 -25.87 -16.59
C SER A 34 -4.90 -26.79 -15.44
N GLY A 35 -4.06 -27.74 -15.00
CA GLY A 35 -4.30 -28.63 -13.87
C GLY A 35 -3.46 -28.35 -12.62
N LEU A 36 -2.74 -27.23 -12.56
CA LEU A 36 -1.88 -26.86 -11.43
C LEU A 36 -2.66 -26.01 -10.42
N ASP A 37 -3.24 -26.66 -9.41
CA ASP A 37 -3.86 -26.02 -8.24
C ASP A 37 -2.96 -26.15 -6.98
N ALA A 38 -3.43 -25.65 -5.82
CA ALA A 38 -2.68 -25.72 -4.57
C ALA A 38 -2.31 -27.16 -4.14
N HIS A 39 -3.21 -28.12 -4.35
CA HIS A 39 -2.99 -29.52 -3.98
C HIS A 39 -2.03 -30.22 -4.95
N ALA A 40 -2.20 -29.99 -6.26
CA ALA A 40 -1.29 -30.45 -7.30
C ALA A 40 0.13 -29.88 -7.08
N LEU A 41 0.22 -28.58 -6.77
CA LEU A 41 1.48 -27.94 -6.42
C LEU A 41 2.10 -28.55 -5.15
N GLY A 42 1.28 -28.83 -4.14
CA GLY A 42 1.70 -29.53 -2.92
C GLY A 42 2.30 -30.92 -3.20
N ALA A 43 1.72 -31.68 -4.14
CA ALA A 43 2.24 -32.98 -4.54
C ALA A 43 3.57 -32.90 -5.32
N VAL A 44 3.81 -31.80 -6.05
CA VAL A 44 5.06 -31.54 -6.78
C VAL A 44 6.15 -30.96 -5.87
N TRP A 45 5.76 -30.32 -4.77
CA TRP A 45 6.63 -29.54 -3.89
C TRP A 45 7.88 -30.28 -3.38
N PRO A 46 7.82 -31.56 -2.95
CA PRO A 46 9.02 -32.28 -2.51
C PRO A 46 10.08 -32.40 -3.62
N ALA A 47 9.65 -32.70 -4.85
CA ALA A 47 10.53 -32.78 -6.01
C ALA A 47 11.10 -31.41 -6.38
N LEU A 48 10.28 -30.35 -6.30
CA LEU A 48 10.71 -28.96 -6.52
C LEU A 48 11.83 -28.59 -5.53
N ARG A 49 11.61 -28.76 -4.23
CA ARG A 49 12.60 -28.44 -3.19
C ARG A 49 13.88 -29.26 -3.33
N HIS A 50 13.77 -30.53 -3.72
CA HIS A 50 14.93 -31.35 -4.00
C HIS A 50 15.74 -30.81 -5.18
N ALA A 51 15.07 -30.44 -6.28
CA ALA A 51 15.71 -29.87 -7.46
C ALA A 51 16.38 -28.52 -7.16
N GLU A 52 15.74 -27.63 -6.39
CA GLU A 52 16.32 -26.35 -5.95
C GLU A 52 17.64 -26.54 -5.18
N ARG A 53 17.71 -27.57 -4.33
CA ARG A 53 18.90 -27.88 -3.55
C ARG A 53 20.00 -28.55 -4.38
N ALA A 54 19.64 -29.30 -5.42
CA ALA A 54 20.60 -30.05 -6.24
C ALA A 54 21.12 -29.26 -7.46
N CYS A 55 20.36 -28.25 -7.92
CA CYS A 55 20.65 -27.51 -9.15
C CYS A 55 21.51 -26.27 -8.86
N HIS A 56 22.80 -26.33 -9.18
CA HIS A 56 23.76 -25.22 -8.98
C HIS A 56 24.37 -24.67 -10.28
N ALA A 57 24.07 -25.27 -11.44
CA ALA A 57 24.67 -24.92 -12.73
C ALA A 57 23.62 -24.33 -13.70
N TYR A 58 24.04 -23.35 -14.50
CA TYR A 58 23.18 -22.68 -15.49
C TYR A 58 22.68 -23.63 -16.60
N ASP A 59 23.40 -24.72 -16.84
CA ASP A 59 23.15 -25.71 -17.91
C ASP A 59 22.39 -26.97 -17.44
N ASP A 60 21.81 -26.97 -16.24
CA ASP A 60 20.94 -28.05 -15.77
C ASP A 60 19.51 -27.88 -16.32
N PRO A 61 18.94 -28.83 -17.08
CA PRO A 61 17.59 -28.69 -17.64
C PRO A 61 16.49 -28.57 -16.59
N ARG A 62 16.73 -29.02 -15.35
CA ARG A 62 15.81 -28.82 -14.23
C ARG A 62 15.66 -27.35 -13.90
N ALA A 63 16.68 -26.53 -14.14
CA ALA A 63 16.64 -25.09 -13.90
C ALA A 63 15.58 -24.38 -14.76
N GLU A 64 15.36 -24.83 -15.99
CA GLU A 64 14.33 -24.26 -16.86
C GLU A 64 12.92 -24.66 -16.40
N CYS A 65 12.72 -25.91 -15.99
CA CYS A 65 11.48 -26.38 -15.39
C CYS A 65 11.17 -25.60 -14.08
N LEU A 66 12.17 -25.40 -13.22
CA LEU A 66 12.06 -24.61 -12.00
C LEU A 66 11.67 -23.15 -12.31
N ARG A 67 12.36 -22.49 -13.25
CA ARG A 67 12.02 -21.12 -13.67
C ARG A 67 10.61 -21.03 -14.25
N TRP A 68 10.21 -21.99 -15.07
CA TRP A 68 8.85 -22.06 -15.60
C TRP A 68 7.83 -22.22 -14.46
N LEU A 69 8.05 -23.17 -13.56
CA LEU A 69 7.14 -23.47 -12.46
C LEU A 69 7.05 -22.29 -11.47
N HIS A 70 8.16 -21.63 -11.16
CA HIS A 70 8.15 -20.41 -10.33
C HIS A 70 7.36 -19.29 -10.98
N ARG A 71 7.52 -19.07 -12.30
CA ARG A 71 6.69 -18.11 -13.03
C ARG A 71 5.21 -18.48 -13.03
N GLN A 72 4.87 -19.77 -13.09
CA GLN A 72 3.47 -20.19 -12.98
C GLN A 72 2.93 -20.02 -11.56
N ILE A 73 3.70 -20.38 -10.54
CA ILE A 73 3.35 -20.16 -9.12
C ILE A 73 3.06 -18.68 -8.88
N GLU A 74 3.91 -17.80 -9.40
CA GLU A 74 3.75 -16.35 -9.28
C GLU A 74 2.57 -15.83 -10.12
N ALA A 75 2.48 -16.22 -11.39
CA ALA A 75 1.41 -15.77 -12.30
C ALA A 75 0.01 -16.26 -11.87
N LEU A 76 -0.08 -17.42 -11.22
CA LEU A 76 -1.31 -18.01 -10.72
C LEU A 76 -1.54 -17.74 -9.22
N ASP A 77 -0.63 -17.01 -8.56
CA ASP A 77 -0.60 -16.76 -7.10
C ASP A 77 -0.87 -18.02 -6.25
N LEU A 78 -0.20 -19.12 -6.59
CA LEU A 78 -0.39 -20.41 -5.94
C LEU A 78 0.47 -20.55 -4.68
N ALA A 79 -0.14 -21.02 -3.59
CA ALA A 79 0.60 -21.59 -2.47
C ALA A 79 0.36 -23.11 -2.41
N PRO A 80 1.41 -23.94 -2.23
CA PRO A 80 1.26 -25.37 -2.06
C PRO A 80 0.43 -25.73 -0.84
N GLN A 81 -0.33 -26.82 -0.95
CA GLN A 81 -1.00 -27.49 0.15
C GLN A 81 -0.46 -28.93 0.25
N LEU A 82 0.39 -29.17 1.25
CA LEU A 82 1.07 -30.44 1.49
C LEU A 82 0.14 -31.40 2.24
N ASP A 83 -0.28 -32.46 1.56
CA ASP A 83 -0.88 -33.62 2.22
C ASP A 83 0.15 -34.37 3.08
N GLU A 84 -0.31 -35.36 3.86
CA GLU A 84 0.57 -36.12 4.76
C GLU A 84 1.72 -36.83 4.02
N ALA A 85 1.47 -37.37 2.82
CA ALA A 85 2.47 -38.11 2.07
C ALA A 85 3.57 -37.18 1.53
N ALA A 86 3.17 -36.06 0.91
CA ALA A 86 4.08 -35.04 0.41
C ALA A 86 4.89 -34.40 1.55
N ALA A 87 4.25 -34.11 2.69
CA ALA A 87 4.94 -33.60 3.86
C ALA A 87 6.01 -34.60 4.37
N LEU A 88 5.65 -35.87 4.56
CA LEU A 88 6.62 -36.88 5.02
C LEU A 88 7.81 -37.02 4.07
N GLU A 89 7.56 -37.04 2.76
CA GLU A 89 8.62 -37.08 1.74
C GLU A 89 9.55 -35.87 1.85
N LEU A 90 8.97 -34.68 1.92
CA LEU A 90 9.69 -33.41 2.00
C LEU A 90 10.58 -33.34 3.25
N PHE A 91 10.01 -33.58 4.43
CA PHE A 91 10.72 -33.42 5.71
C PHE A 91 11.76 -34.54 5.95
N ARG A 92 11.58 -35.75 5.38
CA ARG A 92 12.64 -36.78 5.35
C ARG A 92 13.87 -36.33 4.58
N GLY A 93 13.67 -35.52 3.53
CA GLY A 93 14.76 -34.94 2.73
C GLY A 93 15.55 -33.85 3.45
N VAL A 94 15.03 -33.29 4.56
CA VAL A 94 15.71 -32.26 5.35
C VAL A 94 16.66 -32.89 6.36
N ARG A 95 17.92 -32.46 6.36
CA ARG A 95 18.94 -33.03 7.26
C ARG A 95 18.77 -32.54 8.69
N ALA A 96 19.33 -33.28 9.65
CA ALA A 96 19.40 -32.80 11.04
C ALA A 96 20.19 -31.48 11.08
N GLY A 97 19.64 -30.45 11.74
CA GLY A 97 20.23 -29.11 11.81
C GLY A 97 19.77 -28.13 10.72
N GLU A 98 19.08 -28.60 9.66
CA GLU A 98 18.59 -27.73 8.57
C GLU A 98 17.22 -27.08 8.88
N TRP A 99 17.10 -26.45 10.05
CA TRP A 99 15.82 -25.93 10.54
C TRP A 99 15.18 -24.87 9.65
N THR A 100 16.00 -24.03 9.01
CA THR A 100 15.52 -22.98 8.11
C THR A 100 14.73 -23.57 6.94
N HIS A 101 15.19 -24.70 6.39
CA HIS A 101 14.45 -25.40 5.34
C HIS A 101 13.14 -25.98 5.87
N ALA A 102 13.15 -26.59 7.05
CA ALA A 102 11.93 -27.09 7.66
C ALA A 102 10.90 -25.97 7.91
N LEU A 103 11.34 -24.83 8.42
CA LEU A 103 10.48 -23.67 8.71
C LEU A 103 9.84 -23.05 7.47
N GLN A 104 10.51 -23.09 6.32
CA GLN A 104 9.97 -22.56 5.06
C GLN A 104 8.73 -23.31 4.60
N ASP A 105 8.64 -24.61 4.86
CA ASP A 105 7.58 -25.46 4.32
C ASP A 105 6.51 -25.83 5.35
N LEU A 106 6.72 -25.54 6.65
CA LEU A 106 5.71 -25.75 7.71
C LEU A 106 4.37 -25.03 7.46
N PRO A 107 4.32 -23.78 6.94
CA PRO A 107 3.06 -23.11 6.66
C PRO A 107 2.16 -23.82 5.64
N TYR A 108 2.71 -24.77 4.87
CA TYR A 108 2.00 -25.42 3.76
C TYR A 108 1.33 -26.73 4.15
N LEU A 109 1.48 -27.17 5.40
CA LEU A 109 0.84 -28.39 5.88
C LEU A 109 -0.68 -28.26 5.82
N ALA A 110 -1.35 -29.19 5.13
CA ALA A 110 -2.79 -29.22 5.01
C ALA A 110 -3.51 -29.53 6.33
N GLN A 111 -2.80 -30.17 7.28
CA GLN A 111 -3.31 -30.61 8.57
C GLN A 111 -2.20 -30.62 9.62
N ALA A 112 -2.58 -30.74 10.90
CA ALA A 112 -1.62 -30.85 11.99
C ALA A 112 -0.70 -32.08 11.80
N PRO A 113 0.60 -31.98 12.17
CA PRO A 113 1.56 -33.07 11.99
C PRO A 113 1.13 -34.37 12.67
N SER A 114 1.10 -35.46 11.89
CA SER A 114 0.90 -36.81 12.42
C SER A 114 2.10 -37.26 13.27
N PRO A 115 1.98 -38.30 14.11
CA PRO A 115 3.10 -38.80 14.91
C PRO A 115 4.35 -39.14 14.08
N ALA A 116 4.17 -39.62 12.86
CA ALA A 116 5.27 -39.90 11.93
C ALA A 116 5.98 -38.61 11.50
N LEU A 117 5.22 -37.57 11.13
CA LEU A 117 5.81 -36.28 10.76
C LEU A 117 6.46 -35.58 11.96
N GLN A 118 5.85 -35.67 13.14
CA GLN A 118 6.45 -35.18 14.39
C GLN A 118 7.81 -35.83 14.66
N ALA A 119 7.96 -37.14 14.43
CA ALA A 119 9.23 -37.83 14.58
C ALA A 119 10.31 -37.30 13.62
N GLU A 120 9.96 -36.95 12.38
CA GLU A 120 10.88 -36.32 11.44
C GLU A 120 11.28 -34.90 11.88
N LEU A 121 10.33 -34.09 12.38
CA LEU A 121 10.63 -32.76 12.93
C LEU A 121 11.55 -32.86 14.15
N VAL A 122 11.33 -33.85 15.03
CA VAL A 122 12.23 -34.18 16.14
C VAL A 122 13.63 -34.54 15.65
N ARG A 123 13.75 -35.34 14.59
CA ARG A 123 15.05 -35.70 13.99
C ARG A 123 15.76 -34.45 13.46
N ILE A 124 15.04 -33.55 12.80
CA ILE A 124 15.58 -32.28 12.30
C ILE A 124 16.12 -31.41 13.45
N LEU A 125 15.41 -31.39 14.58
CA LEU A 125 15.81 -30.70 15.82
C LEU A 125 16.95 -31.38 16.61
N SER A 126 17.39 -32.59 16.21
CA SER A 126 18.32 -33.38 17.03
C SER A 126 19.79 -32.93 16.95
N ALA A 127 20.16 -32.19 15.91
CA ALA A 127 21.47 -31.52 15.84
C ALA A 127 21.38 -30.16 16.54
N SER A 128 22.39 -29.81 17.34
CA SER A 128 22.48 -28.51 18.02
C SER A 128 23.07 -27.45 17.07
N PRO A 129 22.73 -26.16 17.21
CA PRO A 129 23.44 -25.10 16.50
C PRO A 129 24.90 -25.11 16.92
N ASP A 130 25.80 -25.38 15.98
CA ASP A 130 27.23 -25.14 16.18
C ASP A 130 27.45 -23.62 16.31
N GLY A 131 27.36 -23.10 17.53
CA GLY A 131 27.84 -21.77 17.94
C GLY A 131 27.09 -20.53 17.41
N GLU A 132 26.27 -20.64 16.37
CA GLU A 132 25.53 -19.50 15.79
C GLU A 132 24.13 -19.32 16.40
N TRP A 133 24.04 -18.98 17.69
CA TRP A 133 22.78 -18.49 18.26
C TRP A 133 22.50 -17.06 17.78
N ARG A 134 21.37 -16.85 17.10
CA ARG A 134 20.84 -15.54 16.70
C ARG A 134 19.41 -15.39 17.25
N SER A 135 18.99 -14.17 17.55
CA SER A 135 17.67 -13.90 18.16
C SER A 135 16.48 -14.42 17.32
N THR A 136 16.57 -14.45 15.99
CA THR A 136 15.55 -15.00 15.07
C THR A 136 15.50 -16.53 15.02
N LEU A 137 16.60 -17.22 15.35
CA LEU A 137 16.59 -18.69 15.43
C LEU A 137 15.67 -19.17 16.55
N SER A 138 15.58 -18.42 17.66
CA SER A 138 14.79 -18.84 18.82
C SER A 138 13.29 -19.00 18.54
N TYR A 139 12.66 -18.11 17.75
CA TYR A 139 11.25 -18.26 17.40
C TYR A 139 10.99 -19.43 16.46
N GLY A 140 11.83 -19.58 15.44
CA GLY A 140 11.72 -20.69 14.50
C GLY A 140 11.90 -22.03 15.19
N LEU A 141 12.83 -22.11 16.15
CA LEU A 141 13.05 -23.30 16.94
C LEU A 141 11.84 -23.64 17.84
N VAL A 142 11.27 -22.66 18.54
CA VAL A 142 10.06 -22.87 19.34
C VAL A 142 8.86 -23.27 18.47
N ALA A 143 8.73 -22.69 17.27
CA ALA A 143 7.73 -23.10 16.29
C ALA A 143 7.92 -24.56 15.88
N LEU A 144 9.14 -24.96 15.50
CA LEU A 144 9.44 -26.36 15.15
C LEU A 144 9.15 -27.32 16.30
N GLU A 145 9.48 -26.96 17.55
CA GLU A 145 9.16 -27.79 18.71
C GLU A 145 7.66 -27.95 18.94
N HIS A 146 6.89 -26.88 18.72
CA HIS A 146 5.44 -26.94 18.76
C HIS A 146 4.88 -27.92 17.72
N PHE A 147 5.32 -27.81 16.46
CA PHE A 147 4.90 -28.71 15.38
C PHE A 147 5.41 -30.14 15.58
N ALA A 148 6.54 -30.33 16.27
CA ALA A 148 7.08 -31.64 16.66
C ALA A 148 6.35 -32.28 17.86
N GLY A 149 5.28 -31.67 18.39
CA GLY A 149 4.53 -32.19 19.53
C GLY A 149 5.22 -31.99 20.90
N ARG A 150 6.27 -31.15 20.97
CA ARG A 150 7.06 -30.87 22.19
C ARG A 150 6.73 -29.49 22.75
N ARG A 151 5.53 -29.33 23.33
CA ARG A 151 5.07 -28.05 23.89
C ARG A 151 5.83 -27.66 25.17
N GLY A 152 6.86 -26.84 25.04
CA GLY A 152 7.28 -25.88 26.09
C GLY A 152 8.23 -26.35 27.19
N ARG A 153 8.84 -27.55 27.12
CA ARG A 153 9.88 -27.98 28.08
C ARG A 153 10.95 -28.83 27.42
N THR A 154 11.83 -28.16 26.70
CA THR A 154 12.91 -28.78 25.95
C THR A 154 14.26 -28.18 26.37
N PRO A 155 15.36 -28.93 26.24
CA PRO A 155 16.71 -28.39 26.45
C PRO A 155 17.01 -27.15 25.59
N LEU A 156 16.31 -27.00 24.46
CA LEU A 156 16.45 -25.88 23.54
C LEU A 156 15.89 -24.58 24.11
N ARG A 157 14.72 -24.62 24.77
CA ARG A 157 14.17 -23.47 25.48
C ARG A 157 15.13 -22.98 26.55
N ASP A 158 15.71 -23.89 27.33
CA ASP A 158 16.67 -23.53 28.39
C ASP A 158 17.93 -22.88 27.80
N GLN A 159 18.38 -23.33 26.62
CA GLN A 159 19.49 -22.70 25.88
C GLN A 159 19.12 -21.29 25.38
N VAL A 160 17.90 -21.08 24.86
CA VAL A 160 17.39 -19.75 24.46
C VAL A 160 17.32 -18.80 25.66
N VAL A 161 16.79 -19.27 26.79
CA VAL A 161 16.69 -18.48 28.03
C VAL A 161 18.09 -18.13 28.55
N ALA A 162 19.02 -19.08 28.55
CA ALA A 162 20.41 -18.84 28.95
C ALA A 162 21.11 -17.84 28.02
N PHE A 163 20.88 -17.92 26.71
CA PHE A 163 21.43 -16.99 25.73
C PHE A 163 20.92 -15.56 25.94
N HIS A 164 19.65 -15.39 26.30
CA HIS A 164 19.02 -14.08 26.52
C HIS A 164 18.97 -13.66 28.00
N GLN A 165 19.80 -14.23 28.88
CA GLN A 165 19.75 -13.97 30.33
C GLN A 165 19.86 -12.47 30.70
N ASP A 166 20.54 -11.66 29.88
CA ASP A 166 20.69 -10.21 30.08
C ASP A 166 19.49 -9.39 29.56
N SER A 167 18.50 -10.06 28.95
CA SER A 167 17.31 -9.45 28.32
C SER A 167 16.04 -10.02 28.98
N PRO A 168 15.64 -9.51 30.16
CA PRO A 168 14.53 -10.08 30.94
C PRO A 168 13.19 -10.05 30.22
N LEU A 169 12.91 -9.05 29.37
CA LEU A 169 11.66 -9.02 28.61
C LEU A 169 11.67 -10.07 27.50
N ARG A 170 12.84 -10.31 26.89
CA ARG A 170 13.03 -11.39 25.93
C ARG A 170 12.82 -12.78 26.54
N VAL A 171 13.35 -13.00 27.73
CA VAL A 171 13.14 -14.27 28.47
C VAL A 171 11.66 -14.48 28.76
N ARG A 172 10.97 -13.46 29.26
CA ARG A 172 9.52 -13.53 29.53
C ARG A 172 8.69 -13.77 28.27
N GLU A 173 9.07 -13.20 27.14
CA GLU A 173 8.37 -13.47 25.88
C GLU A 173 8.45 -14.96 25.52
N CYS A 174 9.57 -15.63 25.80
CA CYS A 174 9.74 -17.07 25.55
C CYS A 174 8.78 -17.93 26.36
N ASP A 175 8.32 -17.47 27.54
CA ASP A 175 7.31 -18.18 28.34
C ASP A 175 5.97 -18.20 27.62
N VAL A 176 5.58 -17.06 27.06
CA VAL A 176 4.29 -16.86 26.38
C VAL A 176 4.22 -17.62 25.06
N LEU A 177 5.35 -17.86 24.40
CA LEU A 177 5.38 -18.62 23.13
C LEU A 177 4.76 -20.02 23.26
N ALA A 178 4.85 -20.65 24.43
CA ALA A 178 4.26 -21.97 24.64
C ALA A 178 2.72 -21.98 24.61
N GLU A 179 2.10 -20.81 24.81
CA GLU A 179 0.65 -20.63 24.85
C GLU A 179 0.07 -20.21 23.48
N LEU A 180 0.92 -19.80 22.54
CA LEU A 180 0.49 -19.28 21.24
C LEU A 180 0.06 -20.40 20.29
N GLY A 181 -0.90 -20.07 19.43
CA GLY A 181 -1.29 -20.90 18.30
C GLY A 181 -0.19 -21.05 17.22
N PRO A 182 -0.31 -22.04 16.33
CA PRO A 182 0.68 -22.32 15.28
C PRO A 182 0.85 -21.14 14.32
N ALA A 183 -0.22 -20.41 14.00
CA ALA A 183 -0.16 -19.25 13.12
C ALA A 183 0.68 -18.12 13.72
N ALA A 184 0.54 -17.84 15.01
CA ALA A 184 1.30 -16.83 15.74
C ALA A 184 2.79 -17.19 15.87
N LEU A 185 3.08 -18.46 16.17
CA LEU A 185 4.46 -18.97 16.22
C LEU A 185 5.15 -18.88 14.87
N LEU A 186 4.44 -19.25 13.81
CA LEU A 186 4.92 -19.07 12.45
C LEU A 186 5.13 -17.56 12.20
N ALA A 187 4.12 -16.70 12.42
CA ALA A 187 4.25 -15.26 12.19
C ALA A 187 5.50 -14.64 12.86
N LEU A 188 5.86 -15.08 14.07
CA LEU A 188 7.10 -14.68 14.74
C LEU A 188 8.37 -15.25 14.10
N ALA A 189 8.37 -16.53 13.74
CA ALA A 189 9.49 -17.18 13.04
C ALA A 189 9.77 -16.57 11.66
N GLY A 190 8.72 -16.05 11.01
CA GLY A 190 8.77 -15.40 9.72
C GLY A 190 9.31 -13.97 9.73
N THR A 191 9.85 -13.47 10.85
CA THR A 191 10.31 -12.07 10.93
C THR A 191 11.80 -11.88 10.62
N HIS A 192 12.17 -10.73 10.06
CA HIS A 192 13.56 -10.37 9.73
C HIS A 192 14.42 -10.11 10.99
N ASP A 193 15.70 -10.45 10.89
CA ASP A 193 16.68 -10.23 11.96
C ASP A 193 16.73 -8.74 12.32
N GLY A 194 16.26 -8.40 13.52
CA GLY A 194 16.32 -7.03 14.07
C GLY A 194 15.16 -6.08 13.71
N TYR A 195 14.16 -6.54 12.94
CA TYR A 195 12.94 -5.76 12.67
C TYR A 195 11.71 -6.66 12.68
N PHE A 196 10.64 -6.22 13.35
CA PHE A 196 9.35 -6.90 13.29
C PHE A 196 8.67 -6.65 11.94
N ALA A 197 9.15 -7.30 10.90
CA ALA A 197 8.63 -7.22 9.54
C ALA A 197 8.68 -8.61 8.90
N PRO A 198 7.71 -8.97 8.05
CA PRO A 198 7.69 -10.28 7.41
C PRO A 198 8.92 -10.45 6.51
N LYS A 199 9.56 -11.61 6.59
CA LYS A 199 10.51 -12.09 5.58
C LYS A 199 9.69 -12.38 4.33
N ARG A 200 10.11 -11.84 3.18
CA ARG A 200 9.49 -12.12 1.85
C ARG A 200 9.39 -13.61 1.47
N LEU A 201 9.93 -14.49 2.30
CA LEU A 201 9.90 -15.95 2.15
C LEU A 201 8.50 -16.55 2.40
N TRP A 202 7.56 -15.75 2.91
CA TRP A 202 6.25 -16.18 3.39
C TRP A 202 5.19 -15.52 2.53
N PHE A 203 4.18 -16.28 2.09
CA PHE A 203 3.10 -15.77 1.22
C PHE A 203 2.31 -14.60 1.84
N ASP A 204 2.53 -14.31 3.12
CA ASP A 204 1.88 -13.22 3.82
C ASP A 204 2.82 -12.01 3.95
N LEU A 205 2.45 -10.92 3.27
CA LEU A 205 3.12 -9.62 3.37
C LEU A 205 2.59 -8.78 4.54
N ASP A 206 1.60 -9.27 5.28
CA ASP A 206 1.01 -8.53 6.39
C ASP A 206 1.94 -8.43 7.61
N ASP A 207 1.73 -7.38 8.38
CA ASP A 207 2.43 -7.19 9.64
C ASP A 207 2.16 -8.34 10.61
N PRO A 208 3.17 -8.99 11.21
CA PRO A 208 2.91 -10.10 12.11
C PRO A 208 2.14 -9.70 13.38
N ALA A 209 2.02 -8.39 13.68
CA ALA A 209 1.10 -7.89 14.71
C ALA A 209 -0.36 -8.26 14.44
N VAL A 210 -0.76 -8.41 13.17
CA VAL A 210 -2.12 -8.82 12.77
C VAL A 210 -2.44 -10.18 13.39
N THR A 211 -1.59 -11.18 13.15
CA THR A 211 -1.79 -12.53 13.69
C THR A 211 -1.64 -12.58 15.20
N LEU A 212 -0.69 -11.82 15.79
CA LEU A 212 -0.50 -11.80 17.25
C LEU A 212 -1.63 -11.07 18.00
N ALA A 213 -2.37 -10.19 17.35
CA ALA A 213 -3.47 -9.45 17.97
C ALA A 213 -4.68 -10.33 18.31
N ASP A 214 -4.79 -11.51 17.70
CA ASP A 214 -5.84 -12.49 17.98
C ASP A 214 -5.47 -13.43 19.14
N GLU A 215 -4.21 -13.44 19.56
CA GLU A 215 -3.71 -14.28 20.65
C GLU A 215 -3.86 -13.57 22.01
N ILE A 216 -4.87 -13.96 22.79
CA ILE A 216 -5.17 -13.36 24.12
C ILE A 216 -3.92 -13.33 25.01
N ALA A 217 -3.17 -14.43 25.08
CA ALA A 217 -1.95 -14.53 25.88
C ALA A 217 -0.88 -13.51 25.46
N TYR A 218 -0.74 -13.24 24.15
CA TYR A 218 0.22 -12.24 23.67
C TYR A 218 -0.25 -10.81 23.92
N VAL A 219 -1.57 -10.54 23.86
CA VAL A 219 -2.14 -9.22 24.20
C VAL A 219 -1.93 -8.89 25.67
N GLU A 220 -2.14 -9.84 26.57
CA GLU A 220 -1.87 -9.68 28.01
C GLU A 220 -0.38 -9.46 28.27
N PHE A 221 0.48 -10.26 27.65
CA PHE A 221 1.92 -10.07 27.69
C PHE A 221 2.36 -8.68 27.18
N ALA A 222 1.77 -8.20 26.09
CA ALA A 222 2.08 -6.90 25.51
C ALA A 222 1.74 -5.77 26.49
N ARG A 223 0.56 -5.84 27.15
CA ARG A 223 0.15 -4.88 28.18
C ARG A 223 1.13 -4.84 29.34
N ASP A 224 1.50 -5.99 29.87
CA ASP A 224 2.43 -6.08 31.00
C ASP A 224 3.82 -5.58 30.64
N THR A 225 4.32 -5.97 29.47
CA THR A 225 5.64 -5.57 28.95
C THR A 225 5.73 -4.05 28.78
N LEU A 226 4.73 -3.43 28.13
CA LEU A 226 4.71 -1.98 27.93
C LEU A 226 4.57 -1.23 29.25
N THR A 227 3.76 -1.74 30.17
CA THR A 227 3.61 -1.16 31.51
C THR A 227 4.93 -1.19 32.29
N GLN A 228 5.64 -2.32 32.26
CA GLN A 228 6.95 -2.46 32.93
C GLN A 228 8.04 -1.62 32.27
N ALA A 229 8.08 -1.56 30.94
CA ALA A 229 9.01 -0.70 30.22
C ALA A 229 8.79 0.78 30.56
N ALA A 230 7.53 1.23 30.56
CA ALA A 230 7.17 2.60 30.93
C ALA A 230 7.56 2.93 32.39
N ARG A 231 7.30 2.02 33.34
CA ARG A 231 7.72 2.17 34.74
C ARG A 231 9.24 2.28 34.87
N ARG A 232 10.00 1.38 34.25
CA ARG A 232 11.47 1.40 34.26
C ARG A 232 12.02 2.73 33.73
N VAL A 233 11.46 3.24 32.64
CA VAL A 233 11.86 4.54 32.09
C VAL A 233 11.51 5.67 33.04
N ALA A 234 10.32 5.65 33.64
CA ALA A 234 9.94 6.63 34.66
C ALA A 234 10.88 6.60 35.88
N ASP A 235 11.29 5.42 36.34
CA ASP A 235 12.22 5.25 37.45
C ASP A 235 13.62 5.79 37.13
N ILE A 236 14.11 5.59 35.89
CA ILE A 236 15.37 6.19 35.43
C ILE A 236 15.25 7.72 35.37
N GLN A 237 14.14 8.23 34.83
CA GLN A 237 13.90 9.67 34.72
C GLN A 237 13.73 10.35 36.08
N GLY A 238 13.11 9.66 37.03
CA GLY A 238 12.91 10.11 38.41
C GLY A 238 14.10 9.86 39.33
N GLY A 239 15.18 9.23 38.84
CA GLY A 239 16.38 8.95 39.63
C GLY A 239 16.27 7.79 40.63
N GLN A 240 15.19 6.99 40.57
CA GLN A 240 15.02 5.76 41.35
C GLN A 240 15.91 4.62 40.83
N LEU A 241 16.15 4.60 39.51
CA LEU A 241 17.13 3.73 38.87
C LEU A 241 18.30 4.55 38.35
N PRO A 242 19.55 4.07 38.48
CA PRO A 242 20.72 4.79 37.99
C PRO A 242 20.67 4.94 36.47
N TYR A 243 20.94 6.15 36.00
CA TYR A 243 21.07 6.41 34.57
C TYR A 243 22.42 5.89 34.05
N ALA A 244 22.36 5.05 33.02
CA ALA A 244 23.50 4.67 32.20
C ALA A 244 23.14 4.86 30.73
N ALA A 245 24.02 5.55 29.99
CA ALA A 245 23.78 5.86 28.59
C ALA A 245 23.65 4.58 27.76
N ASP A 246 22.55 4.48 27.00
CA ASP A 246 22.23 3.37 26.10
C ASP A 246 22.19 1.98 26.77
N ARG A 247 21.82 1.93 28.06
CA ARG A 247 21.79 0.71 28.88
C ARG A 247 20.44 0.44 29.53
N ALA A 248 19.42 1.26 29.27
CA ALA A 248 18.10 1.04 29.85
C ALA A 248 17.45 -0.26 29.36
N PHE A 249 17.69 -0.62 28.09
CA PHE A 249 17.20 -1.84 27.45
C PHE A 249 18.27 -2.42 26.52
N THR A 250 18.35 -3.74 26.44
CA THR A 250 19.14 -4.42 25.42
C THR A 250 18.50 -4.27 24.04
N THR A 251 19.20 -4.63 22.98
CA THR A 251 18.63 -4.65 21.62
C THR A 251 17.47 -5.65 21.51
N ASP A 252 17.56 -6.80 22.19
CA ASP A 252 16.49 -7.81 22.16
C ASP A 252 15.24 -7.32 22.92
N ASP A 253 15.40 -6.78 24.13
CA ASP A 253 14.29 -6.19 24.90
C ASP A 253 13.62 -5.05 24.12
N ALA A 254 14.40 -4.21 23.45
CA ALA A 254 13.88 -3.13 22.62
C ALA A 254 12.93 -3.64 21.53
N GLN A 255 13.27 -4.77 20.89
CA GLN A 255 12.42 -5.38 19.88
C GLN A 255 11.15 -5.99 20.48
N VAL A 256 11.22 -6.60 21.67
CA VAL A 256 10.06 -7.13 22.41
C VAL A 256 9.06 -6.01 22.72
N VAL A 257 9.55 -4.89 23.26
CA VAL A 257 8.70 -3.74 23.59
C VAL A 257 8.09 -3.13 22.32
N ALA A 258 8.85 -3.03 21.23
CA ALA A 258 8.31 -2.53 19.96
C ALA A 258 7.26 -3.45 19.34
N ARG A 259 7.41 -4.77 19.44
CA ARG A 259 6.37 -5.75 19.06
C ARG A 259 5.10 -5.56 19.87
N ALA A 260 5.23 -5.51 21.18
CA ALA A 260 4.11 -5.26 22.09
C ALA A 260 3.38 -3.95 21.74
N ALA A 261 4.12 -2.88 21.42
CA ALA A 261 3.56 -1.60 20.99
C ALA A 261 2.76 -1.72 19.68
N ARG A 262 3.24 -2.52 18.71
CA ARG A 262 2.54 -2.74 17.42
C ARG A 262 1.26 -3.53 17.60
N VAL A 263 1.26 -4.58 18.42
CA VAL A 263 0.03 -5.33 18.77
C VAL A 263 -0.99 -4.43 19.46
N ALA A 264 -0.55 -3.63 20.43
CA ALA A 264 -1.42 -2.69 21.14
C ALA A 264 -1.99 -1.60 20.22
N ALA A 265 -1.17 -1.06 19.32
CA ALA A 265 -1.57 -0.06 18.34
C ALA A 265 -2.52 -0.62 17.27
N TYR A 266 -2.28 -1.86 16.82
CA TYR A 266 -3.14 -2.53 15.85
C TYR A 266 -4.57 -2.65 16.36
N ARG A 267 -4.71 -3.03 17.63
CA ARG A 267 -5.97 -3.16 18.37
C ARG A 267 -6.54 -1.83 18.90
N ASP A 268 -5.87 -0.70 18.68
CA ASP A 268 -6.20 0.64 19.24
C ASP A 268 -6.51 0.65 20.76
N GLU A 269 -5.73 -0.14 21.52
CA GLU A 269 -5.97 -0.40 22.93
C GLU A 269 -5.94 0.87 23.80
N ALA A 270 -6.97 1.08 24.62
CA ALA A 270 -7.09 2.28 25.44
C ALA A 270 -5.96 2.44 26.47
N TRP A 271 -5.45 1.33 26.99
CA TRP A 271 -4.37 1.32 27.99
C TRP A 271 -2.99 1.66 27.39
N PHE A 272 -2.81 1.59 26.07
CA PHE A 272 -1.56 1.94 25.40
C PHE A 272 -1.35 3.45 25.29
N ARG A 273 -2.44 4.19 25.11
CA ARG A 273 -2.48 5.65 24.91
C ARG A 273 -1.67 6.44 25.94
N PRO A 274 -1.83 6.23 27.27
CA PRO A 274 -1.03 6.94 28.27
C PRO A 274 0.42 6.44 28.38
N LEU A 275 0.77 5.30 27.78
CA LEU A 275 2.11 4.69 27.92
C LEU A 275 3.08 5.18 26.85
N ILE A 276 2.65 5.30 25.59
CA ILE A 276 3.56 5.53 24.45
C ILE A 276 4.30 6.87 24.53
N GLY A 277 3.63 7.94 24.96
CA GLY A 277 4.23 9.28 25.07
C GLY A 277 5.40 9.32 26.05
N PRO A 278 5.19 9.01 27.34
CA PRO A 278 6.26 8.94 28.34
C PRO A 278 7.34 7.94 27.99
N LEU A 279 6.97 6.76 27.46
CA LEU A 279 7.92 5.72 27.09
C LEU A 279 8.87 6.21 25.98
N LEU A 280 8.34 6.66 24.84
CA LEU A 280 9.16 7.10 23.70
C LEU A 280 9.99 8.34 24.03
N THR A 281 9.39 9.35 24.67
CA THR A 281 10.10 10.57 25.04
C THR A 281 11.21 10.28 26.07
N GLY A 282 10.90 9.46 27.08
CA GLY A 282 11.82 9.12 28.15
C GLY A 282 13.02 8.28 27.70
N VAL A 283 12.89 7.47 26.65
CA VAL A 283 14.06 6.74 26.10
C VAL A 283 14.92 7.60 25.18
N CYS A 284 14.43 8.75 24.71
CA CYS A 284 15.14 9.64 23.78
C CYS A 284 16.05 10.67 24.46
N VAL A 285 15.85 10.96 25.75
CA VAL A 285 16.52 12.06 26.44
C VAL A 285 17.04 11.60 27.80
N ALA A 286 18.30 11.88 28.11
CA ALA A 286 18.86 11.62 29.43
C ALA A 286 18.14 12.47 30.53
N PRO A 287 18.00 11.96 31.77
CA PRO A 287 17.51 12.75 32.90
C PRO A 287 18.46 13.91 33.28
N THR A 288 19.68 13.91 32.73
CA THR A 288 20.70 14.92 32.96
C THR A 288 20.81 15.89 31.78
N ALA A 289 21.76 16.83 31.83
CA ALA A 289 22.09 17.71 30.70
C ALA A 289 22.82 16.99 29.53
N ALA A 290 23.15 15.70 29.68
CA ALA A 290 23.91 14.96 28.69
C ALA A 290 23.17 14.86 27.33
N LYS A 291 23.93 14.84 26.24
CA LYS A 291 23.42 14.64 24.86
C LYS A 291 23.35 13.16 24.50
N THR A 292 22.91 12.35 25.45
CA THR A 292 22.81 10.90 25.37
C THR A 292 21.36 10.47 25.63
N ALA A 293 21.05 9.20 25.39
CA ALA A 293 19.72 8.62 25.54
C ALA A 293 19.78 7.43 26.52
N PRO A 294 18.71 7.15 27.29
CA PRO A 294 18.61 5.91 28.07
C PRO A 294 18.65 4.64 27.22
N SER A 295 18.01 4.63 26.04
CA SER A 295 18.12 3.52 25.07
C SER A 295 17.85 4.00 23.64
N GLN A 296 18.90 4.00 22.82
CA GLN A 296 18.80 4.29 21.40
C GLN A 296 18.07 3.17 20.65
N SER A 297 18.34 1.91 21.00
CA SER A 297 17.71 0.73 20.39
C SER A 297 16.19 0.78 20.51
N LEU A 298 15.68 1.02 21.72
CA LEU A 298 14.23 1.12 21.96
C LEU A 298 13.62 2.35 21.31
N ALA A 299 14.29 3.50 21.34
CA ALA A 299 13.80 4.70 20.68
C ALA A 299 13.64 4.50 19.16
N ILE A 300 14.62 3.87 18.51
CA ILE A 300 14.57 3.55 17.07
C ILE A 300 13.47 2.52 16.79
N ALA A 301 13.38 1.47 17.59
CA ALA A 301 12.38 0.41 17.41
C ALA A 301 10.94 0.93 17.58
N LEU A 302 10.69 1.80 18.57
CA LEU A 302 9.40 2.47 18.73
C LEU A 302 9.11 3.47 17.60
N GLY A 303 10.11 4.18 17.09
CA GLY A 303 9.95 5.03 15.91
C GLY A 303 9.42 4.26 14.70
N HIS A 304 9.98 3.07 14.44
CA HIS A 304 9.48 2.16 13.41
C HIS A 304 8.10 1.57 13.75
N ALA A 305 7.84 1.23 15.02
CA ALA A 305 6.52 0.76 15.44
C ALA A 305 5.41 1.77 15.17
N VAL A 306 5.65 3.05 15.51
CA VAL A 306 4.73 4.16 15.23
C VAL A 306 4.59 4.42 13.74
N GLU A 307 5.66 4.30 12.95
CA GLU A 307 5.57 4.40 11.50
C GLU A 307 4.68 3.34 10.88
N THR A 308 4.83 2.08 11.29
CA THR A 308 4.10 0.98 10.64
C THR A 308 2.65 0.89 11.08
N ILE A 309 2.35 1.06 12.37
CA ILE A 309 0.98 0.98 12.90
C ILE A 309 0.70 2.25 13.73
N PRO A 310 0.43 3.38 13.07
CA PRO A 310 0.29 4.66 13.76
C PRO A 310 -1.03 4.80 14.51
N THR A 311 -0.96 5.46 15.66
CA THR A 311 -2.10 6.02 16.40
C THR A 311 -1.89 7.53 16.59
N PRO A 312 -2.94 8.33 16.89
CA PRO A 312 -2.78 9.74 17.23
C PRO A 312 -1.76 9.96 18.34
N GLU A 313 -1.78 9.14 19.39
CA GLU A 313 -0.83 9.20 20.51
C GLU A 313 0.58 8.81 20.08
N GLY A 314 0.74 7.79 19.25
CA GLY A 314 2.05 7.39 18.74
C GLY A 314 2.68 8.50 17.90
N VAL A 315 1.92 9.08 16.98
CA VAL A 315 2.39 10.20 16.13
C VAL A 315 2.68 11.44 16.98
N ARG A 316 1.85 11.75 18.00
CA ARG A 316 2.12 12.82 18.96
C ARG A 316 3.41 12.54 19.75
N ALA A 317 3.57 11.34 20.30
CA ALA A 317 4.75 10.91 21.04
C ALA A 317 6.02 11.06 20.20
N LEU A 318 5.96 10.73 18.90
CA LEU A 318 7.09 10.90 17.98
C LEU A 318 7.44 12.37 17.74
N ARG A 319 6.44 13.25 17.62
CA ARG A 319 6.67 14.71 17.51
C ARG A 319 7.27 15.28 18.80
N ASP A 320 6.75 14.86 19.95
CA ASP A 320 7.20 15.33 21.26
C ASP A 320 8.64 14.87 21.52
N ALA A 321 8.96 13.61 21.22
CA ALA A 321 10.32 13.09 21.28
C ALA A 321 11.28 13.87 20.35
N LEU A 322 10.86 14.19 19.12
CA LEU A 322 11.65 15.01 18.19
C LEU A 322 11.89 16.44 18.68
N ALA A 323 10.97 17.00 19.48
CA ALA A 323 11.12 18.33 20.04
C ALA A 323 12.16 18.39 21.17
N VAL A 324 12.36 17.28 21.90
CA VAL A 324 13.24 17.24 23.08
C VAL A 324 14.55 16.47 22.87
N VAL A 325 14.64 15.62 21.84
CA VAL A 325 15.81 14.77 21.59
C VAL A 325 17.07 15.61 21.37
N ARG A 326 18.12 15.30 22.14
CA ARG A 326 19.42 15.99 22.06
C ARG A 326 20.47 15.20 21.29
N HIS A 327 20.25 13.91 21.07
CA HIS A 327 21.16 13.02 20.34
C HIS A 327 20.92 13.12 18.82
N ALA A 328 21.89 13.68 18.09
CA ALA A 328 21.75 14.00 16.66
C ALA A 328 21.44 12.79 15.78
N GLY A 329 22.09 11.64 16.04
CA GLY A 329 21.84 10.41 15.29
C GLY A 329 20.42 9.86 15.49
N LEU A 330 19.87 10.04 16.69
CA LEU A 330 18.52 9.59 17.02
C LEU A 330 17.49 10.55 16.42
N GLN A 331 17.71 11.86 16.52
CA GLN A 331 16.90 12.89 15.88
C GLN A 331 16.73 12.62 14.38
N LYS A 332 17.83 12.32 13.67
CA LYS A 332 17.81 12.01 12.24
C LYS A 332 17.00 10.75 11.92
N LYS A 333 17.06 9.71 12.76
CA LYS A 333 16.32 8.46 12.57
C LYS A 333 14.82 8.68 12.80
N LEU A 334 14.43 9.25 13.94
CA LEU A 334 13.03 9.54 14.27
C LEU A 334 12.37 10.50 13.27
N ALA A 335 13.12 11.49 12.76
CA ALA A 335 12.61 12.44 11.77
C ALA A 335 12.24 11.74 10.44
N ARG A 336 12.89 10.62 10.10
CA ARG A 336 12.56 9.83 8.91
C ARG A 336 11.25 9.06 9.08
N ASN A 337 10.87 8.71 10.31
CA ASN A 337 9.65 7.97 10.61
C ASN A 337 8.39 8.86 10.64
N LEU A 338 8.53 10.15 10.97
CA LEU A 338 7.38 11.03 11.23
C LEU A 338 6.44 11.19 10.03
N LYS A 339 6.95 11.57 8.86
CA LYS A 339 6.09 11.81 7.69
C LYS A 339 5.41 10.52 7.18
N PRO A 340 6.11 9.36 7.10
CA PRO A 340 5.47 8.07 6.86
C PRO A 340 4.40 7.71 7.90
N ALA A 341 4.67 7.87 9.20
CA ALA A 341 3.70 7.61 10.26
C ALA A 341 2.46 8.50 10.13
N GLU A 342 2.66 9.78 9.82
CA GLU A 342 1.60 10.73 9.58
C GLU A 342 0.71 10.30 8.40
N ARG A 343 1.32 9.87 7.30
CA ARG A 343 0.61 9.36 6.14
C ARG A 343 -0.17 8.07 6.46
N ALA A 344 0.48 7.09 7.08
CA ALA A 344 -0.14 5.81 7.43
C ALA A 344 -1.28 5.97 8.45
N LEU A 345 -1.26 7.03 9.27
CA LEU A 345 -2.38 7.38 10.15
C LEU A 345 -3.60 7.86 9.33
N GLY A 346 -3.36 8.56 8.22
CA GLY A 346 -4.41 8.89 7.25
C GLY A 346 -5.12 7.65 6.73
N ASP A 347 -4.41 6.54 6.57
CA ASP A 347 -4.99 5.26 6.15
C ASP A 347 -5.65 4.49 7.31
N ARG A 348 -5.93 5.13 8.47
CA ARG A 348 -6.63 4.55 9.63
C ARG A 348 -7.71 5.50 10.18
N PRO A 349 -8.77 5.80 9.41
CA PRO A 349 -9.70 6.89 9.70
C PRO A 349 -10.43 6.76 11.03
N ALA A 350 -10.90 5.57 11.40
CA ALA A 350 -11.56 5.33 12.69
C ALA A 350 -10.65 5.67 13.88
N THR A 351 -9.36 5.29 13.82
CA THR A 351 -8.37 5.58 14.86
C THR A 351 -7.94 7.06 14.82
N ALA A 352 -7.76 7.62 13.62
CA ALA A 352 -7.27 8.97 13.40
C ALA A 352 -8.23 10.05 13.93
N LEU A 353 -9.55 9.84 13.85
CA LEU A 353 -10.55 10.79 14.35
C LEU A 353 -10.38 11.15 15.83
N ARG A 354 -9.71 10.33 16.65
CA ARG A 354 -9.45 10.68 18.05
C ARG A 354 -8.58 11.93 18.21
N MET A 355 -7.77 12.29 17.22
CA MET A 355 -6.95 13.51 17.25
C MET A 355 -7.77 14.80 17.26
N THR A 356 -9.06 14.73 16.91
CA THR A 356 -9.97 15.88 16.93
C THR A 356 -10.33 16.33 18.34
N LEU A 357 -10.28 15.42 19.33
CA LEU A 357 -10.68 15.70 20.71
C LEU A 357 -9.65 16.57 21.45
N ASP A 358 -8.40 16.61 20.98
CA ASP A 358 -7.36 17.44 21.57
C ASP A 358 -7.55 18.93 21.21
N ALA A 359 -7.24 19.82 22.16
CA ALA A 359 -7.54 21.23 22.00
C ALA A 359 -6.57 22.01 21.08
N LYS A 360 -7.20 22.95 20.36
CA LYS A 360 -6.76 23.92 19.33
C LYS A 360 -6.28 23.32 17.99
N PRO A 361 -7.04 23.51 16.90
CA PRO A 361 -6.62 23.05 15.57
C PRO A 361 -5.34 23.75 15.12
N ASP A 362 -4.31 22.97 14.81
CA ASP A 362 -3.20 23.43 14.00
C ASP A 362 -3.34 23.02 12.52
N LYS A 363 -2.59 23.66 11.64
CA LYS A 363 -2.63 23.41 10.18
C LYS A 363 -2.23 21.97 9.83
N LYS A 364 -1.36 21.33 10.62
CA LYS A 364 -0.91 19.95 10.38
C LYS A 364 -1.99 18.95 10.77
N GLN A 365 -2.67 19.15 11.89
CA GLN A 365 -3.83 18.36 12.30
C GLN A 365 -4.98 18.47 11.29
N GLN A 366 -5.23 19.66 10.74
CA GLN A 366 -6.25 19.83 9.70
C GLN A 366 -5.86 19.09 8.40
N ALA A 367 -4.60 19.17 7.97
CA ALA A 367 -4.12 18.43 6.80
C ALA A 367 -4.18 16.91 7.03
N MET A 368 -3.85 16.47 8.24
CA MET A 368 -3.95 15.08 8.65
C MET A 368 -5.38 14.57 8.62
N LEU A 369 -6.31 15.31 9.23
CA LEU A 369 -7.72 14.99 9.22
C LEU A 369 -8.27 14.96 7.79
N ALA A 370 -7.84 15.87 6.92
CA ALA A 370 -8.22 15.85 5.52
C ALA A 370 -7.74 14.58 4.80
N ALA A 371 -6.46 14.21 4.96
CA ALA A 371 -5.93 12.97 4.37
C ALA A 371 -6.65 11.72 4.91
N CYS A 372 -6.91 11.70 6.21
CA CYS A 372 -7.70 10.66 6.89
C CYS A 372 -9.11 10.51 6.32
N MET A 373 -9.83 11.64 6.20
CA MET A 373 -11.21 11.63 5.70
C MET A 373 -11.28 11.32 4.21
N GLU A 374 -10.28 11.73 3.42
CA GLU A 374 -10.16 11.35 2.01
C GLU A 374 -9.91 9.85 1.85
N ALA A 375 -9.09 9.22 2.70
CA ALA A 375 -8.94 7.77 2.72
C ALA A 375 -10.23 7.02 3.07
N GLY A 376 -11.15 7.68 3.78
CA GLY A 376 -12.48 7.17 4.05
C GLY A 376 -13.31 6.84 2.80
N TYR A 377 -12.97 7.41 1.62
CA TYR A 377 -13.65 7.06 0.36
C TYR A 377 -13.44 5.59 -0.04
N TRP A 378 -12.24 5.05 0.11
CA TRP A 378 -11.93 3.67 -0.27
C TRP A 378 -11.88 2.69 0.90
N GLN A 379 -11.98 3.18 2.13
CA GLN A 379 -12.15 2.34 3.32
C GLN A 379 -13.62 2.18 3.73
N ALA A 380 -14.56 2.65 2.90
CA ALA A 380 -16.00 2.65 3.16
C ALA A 380 -16.35 3.17 4.57
N THR A 381 -15.62 4.18 5.05
CA THR A 381 -15.76 4.65 6.44
C THR A 381 -17.10 5.33 6.62
N SER A 382 -17.88 4.83 7.58
CA SER A 382 -19.13 5.44 8.03
C SER A 382 -19.10 5.66 9.54
N LEU A 383 -19.78 6.70 9.99
CA LEU A 383 -19.87 7.09 11.39
C LEU A 383 -21.33 7.08 11.82
N ALA A 384 -21.58 6.63 13.05
CA ALA A 384 -22.87 6.89 13.69
C ALA A 384 -23.05 8.42 13.87
N PRO A 385 -24.26 8.96 13.71
CA PRO A 385 -24.54 10.39 13.89
C PRO A 385 -24.00 10.98 15.21
N ALA A 386 -24.09 10.22 16.30
CA ALA A 386 -23.56 10.63 17.61
C ALA A 386 -22.03 10.74 17.61
N GLU A 387 -21.34 9.79 16.99
CA GLU A 387 -19.87 9.82 16.89
C GLU A 387 -19.42 10.94 15.96
N TRP A 388 -20.05 11.08 14.78
CA TRP A 388 -19.78 12.18 13.86
C TRP A 388 -19.92 13.53 14.56
N ARG A 389 -21.00 13.71 15.33
CA ARG A 389 -21.20 14.94 16.10
C ARG A 389 -20.08 15.15 17.13
N GLN A 390 -19.81 14.14 17.95
CA GLN A 390 -18.78 14.23 19.00
C GLN A 390 -17.39 14.57 18.43
N ARG A 391 -17.00 13.93 17.32
CA ARG A 391 -15.64 14.02 16.76
C ARG A 391 -15.45 15.17 15.77
N LEU A 392 -16.48 15.48 14.98
CA LEU A 392 -16.35 16.37 13.82
C LEU A 392 -17.13 17.67 13.96
N VAL A 393 -17.97 17.80 14.98
CA VAL A 393 -18.81 19.00 15.17
C VAL A 393 -18.58 19.65 16.52
N ASP A 394 -18.66 18.88 17.60
CA ASP A 394 -18.53 19.41 18.96
C ASP A 394 -17.05 19.64 19.33
N ALA A 395 -16.14 18.91 18.68
CA ALA A 395 -14.71 19.08 18.85
C ALA A 395 -14.16 20.25 17.99
N PRO A 396 -13.45 21.25 18.54
CA PRO A 396 -13.03 22.43 17.80
C PRO A 396 -12.20 22.14 16.53
N ALA A 397 -11.30 21.15 16.59
CA ALA A 397 -10.50 20.77 15.45
C ALA A 397 -11.32 20.05 14.37
N GLY A 398 -12.28 19.21 14.79
CA GLY A 398 -13.25 18.59 13.90
C GLY A 398 -14.18 19.60 13.24
N ALA A 399 -14.73 20.54 14.01
CA ALA A 399 -15.68 21.55 13.54
C ALA A 399 -15.10 22.42 12.41
N ALA A 400 -13.84 22.81 12.55
CA ALA A 400 -13.11 23.60 11.54
C ALA A 400 -12.96 22.86 10.20
N PHE A 401 -12.99 21.53 10.22
CA PHE A 401 -13.04 20.68 9.04
C PHE A 401 -14.49 20.49 8.56
N SER A 402 -15.36 19.97 9.42
CA SER A 402 -16.71 19.49 9.07
C SER A 402 -17.62 20.57 8.47
N THR A 403 -17.55 21.80 8.96
CA THR A 403 -18.33 22.96 8.44
C THR A 403 -17.96 23.39 7.02
N ARG A 404 -16.88 22.83 6.45
CA ARG A 404 -16.42 23.11 5.07
C ARG A 404 -16.58 21.90 4.15
N MET A 405 -17.16 20.82 4.67
CA MET A 405 -17.34 19.55 3.99
C MET A 405 -18.82 19.28 3.75
N ILE A 406 -19.10 18.60 2.64
CA ILE A 406 -20.40 18.05 2.32
C ILE A 406 -20.44 16.63 2.90
N TRP A 407 -21.49 16.33 3.63
CA TRP A 407 -21.73 15.04 4.27
C TRP A 407 -22.93 14.37 3.64
N GLN A 408 -23.00 13.05 3.76
CA GLN A 408 -24.10 12.26 3.29
C GLN A 408 -24.59 11.36 4.41
N ALA A 409 -25.86 11.52 4.80
CA ALA A 409 -26.53 10.67 5.77
C ALA A 409 -27.37 9.61 5.07
N PHE A 410 -27.45 8.44 5.71
CA PHE A 410 -28.30 7.31 5.33
C PHE A 410 -29.25 7.02 6.48
N GLY A 411 -30.56 7.13 6.21
CA GLY A 411 -31.60 6.67 7.11
C GLY A 411 -31.75 5.13 7.08
N PRO A 412 -32.38 4.54 8.12
CA PRO A 412 -32.68 3.11 8.15
C PRO A 412 -33.64 2.65 7.04
N ASP A 413 -34.38 3.59 6.43
CA ASP A 413 -35.26 3.39 5.28
C ASP A 413 -34.54 3.50 3.92
N GLY A 414 -33.21 3.68 3.93
CA GLY A 414 -32.39 3.89 2.74
C GLY A 414 -32.45 5.31 2.18
N GLN A 415 -33.15 6.25 2.83
CA GLN A 415 -33.13 7.65 2.39
C GLN A 415 -31.73 8.24 2.52
N ARG A 416 -31.27 8.81 1.40
CA ARG A 416 -29.98 9.49 1.30
C ARG A 416 -30.19 11.00 1.34
N ARG A 417 -29.47 11.71 2.19
CA ARG A 417 -29.48 13.19 2.24
C ARG A 417 -28.08 13.74 2.29
N SER A 418 -27.76 14.69 1.41
CA SER A 418 -26.53 15.45 1.48
C SER A 418 -26.74 16.75 2.24
N PHE A 419 -25.75 17.13 3.06
CA PHE A 419 -25.85 18.32 3.89
C PHE A 419 -24.48 18.88 4.26
N MET A 420 -24.46 20.12 4.73
CA MET A 420 -23.30 20.79 5.30
C MET A 420 -23.69 21.41 6.66
N PRO A 421 -22.87 21.24 7.72
CA PRO A 421 -23.11 21.91 8.98
C PRO A 421 -22.86 23.41 8.88
N ASP A 422 -23.84 24.21 9.28
CA ASP A 422 -23.78 25.66 9.32
C ASP A 422 -23.81 26.14 10.77
N ALA A 423 -22.71 26.77 11.22
CA ALA A 423 -22.61 27.35 12.55
C ALA A 423 -23.05 28.83 12.50
N ALA A 424 -24.34 29.06 12.31
CA ALA A 424 -24.92 30.41 12.31
C ALA A 424 -25.48 30.75 13.70
N HIS A 425 -25.16 31.95 14.22
CA HIS A 425 -25.72 32.47 15.48
C HIS A 425 -25.54 31.57 16.72
N GLY A 426 -24.46 30.77 16.77
CA GLY A 426 -24.17 29.89 17.90
C GLY A 426 -25.00 28.60 17.95
N ALA A 427 -25.92 28.39 17.00
CA ALA A 427 -26.63 27.13 16.81
C ALA A 427 -26.13 26.43 15.55
N LEU A 428 -25.83 25.13 15.66
CA LEU A 428 -25.47 24.32 14.49
C LEU A 428 -26.74 23.84 13.80
N VAL A 429 -26.93 24.23 12.54
CA VAL A 429 -28.03 23.78 11.69
C VAL A 429 -27.43 23.02 10.50
N LEU A 430 -27.90 21.80 10.25
CA LEU A 430 -27.52 21.06 9.04
C LEU A 430 -28.34 21.61 7.88
N ARG A 431 -27.69 21.92 6.75
CA ARG A 431 -28.36 22.49 5.57
C ARG A 431 -28.06 21.69 4.32
N ASP A 432 -29.04 21.52 3.45
CA ASP A 432 -28.85 20.94 2.12
C ASP A 432 -28.17 21.91 1.14
N ALA A 433 -28.11 21.53 -0.15
CA ALA A 433 -27.50 22.36 -1.19
C ALA A 433 -28.30 23.65 -1.50
N ALA A 434 -29.61 23.67 -1.22
CA ALA A 434 -30.46 24.84 -1.36
C ALA A 434 -30.34 25.80 -0.15
N GLY A 435 -29.75 25.32 0.95
CA GLY A 435 -29.61 26.05 2.20
C GLY A 435 -30.77 25.80 3.18
N GLU A 436 -31.68 24.87 2.86
CA GLU A 436 -32.80 24.53 3.72
C GLU A 436 -32.36 23.62 4.88
N PRO A 437 -32.93 23.78 6.09
CA PRO A 437 -32.63 22.89 7.21
C PRO A 437 -32.93 21.42 6.88
N CYS A 438 -32.01 20.54 7.23
CA CYS A 438 -32.12 19.10 7.03
C CYS A 438 -32.03 18.36 8.37
N GLU A 439 -32.95 17.43 8.62
CA GLU A 439 -32.84 16.48 9.72
C GLU A 439 -32.17 15.17 9.26
N ILE A 440 -31.45 14.54 10.18
CA ILE A 440 -30.78 13.25 10.00
C ILE A 440 -31.29 12.27 11.05
N ASP A 441 -31.41 11.00 10.67
CA ASP A 441 -31.81 9.94 11.59
C ASP A 441 -30.70 9.66 12.61
N PRO A 442 -30.97 9.62 13.93
CA PRO A 442 -29.95 9.37 14.96
C PRO A 442 -29.38 7.94 14.95
N HIS A 443 -30.08 6.98 14.33
CA HIS A 443 -29.68 5.59 14.17
C HIS A 443 -29.16 5.27 12.75
N GLY A 444 -29.06 6.28 11.90
CA GLY A 444 -28.50 6.16 10.56
C GLY A 444 -26.97 6.06 10.54
N SER A 445 -26.39 6.28 9.36
CA SER A 445 -24.94 6.40 9.19
C SER A 445 -24.59 7.66 8.40
N ILE A 446 -23.40 8.20 8.64
CA ILE A 446 -22.88 9.39 7.97
C ILE A 446 -21.56 9.06 7.32
N ARG A 447 -21.39 9.43 6.05
CA ARG A 447 -20.12 9.36 5.33
C ARG A 447 -19.77 10.69 4.68
N LEU A 448 -18.53 10.81 4.25
CA LEU A 448 -18.10 11.95 3.44
C LEU A 448 -18.78 11.88 2.06
N TRP A 449 -19.39 12.98 1.60
CA TRP A 449 -20.05 13.01 0.30
C TRP A 449 -19.02 12.86 -0.84
N HIS A 450 -19.37 12.06 -1.86
CA HIS A 450 -18.57 11.86 -3.06
C HIS A 450 -19.41 12.23 -4.29
N PRO A 451 -18.86 12.92 -5.32
CA PRO A 451 -19.63 13.35 -6.49
C PRO A 451 -20.27 12.20 -7.28
N LEU A 452 -19.63 11.03 -7.33
CA LEU A 452 -20.19 9.83 -7.96
C LEU A 452 -21.50 9.37 -7.31
N ALA A 453 -21.73 9.73 -6.04
CA ALA A 453 -22.94 9.37 -5.30
C ALA A 453 -24.07 10.40 -5.48
N ALA A 454 -23.95 11.35 -6.38
CA ALA A 454 -24.91 12.43 -6.63
C ALA A 454 -25.20 12.53 -8.14
N ASP A 455 -26.41 12.93 -8.52
CA ASP A 455 -26.73 13.23 -9.92
C ASP A 455 -26.16 14.60 -10.36
N ALA A 456 -26.30 14.94 -11.64
CA ALA A 456 -25.75 16.17 -12.19
C ALA A 456 -26.33 17.44 -11.51
N ASP A 457 -27.61 17.43 -11.14
CA ASP A 457 -28.29 18.58 -10.54
C ASP A 457 -27.83 18.80 -9.10
N GLU A 458 -27.73 17.73 -8.30
CA GLU A 458 -27.19 17.76 -6.94
C GLU A 458 -25.72 18.23 -6.96
N ARG A 459 -24.90 17.72 -7.89
CA ARG A 459 -23.50 18.18 -8.06
C ARG A 459 -23.45 19.67 -8.38
N ALA A 460 -24.24 20.14 -9.34
CA ALA A 460 -24.28 21.55 -9.74
C ALA A 460 -24.79 22.46 -8.60
N ALA A 461 -25.76 22.00 -7.81
CA ALA A 461 -26.26 22.71 -6.64
C ALA A 461 -25.16 22.88 -5.59
N TRP A 462 -24.43 21.81 -5.25
CA TRP A 462 -23.31 21.90 -4.31
C TRP A 462 -22.15 22.76 -4.82
N GLN A 463 -21.81 22.69 -6.11
CA GLN A 463 -20.81 23.57 -6.73
C GLN A 463 -21.19 25.05 -6.56
N ARG A 464 -22.45 25.41 -6.86
CA ARG A 464 -22.97 26.78 -6.67
C ARG A 464 -22.92 27.19 -5.20
N ALA A 465 -23.37 26.32 -4.29
CA ALA A 465 -23.38 26.60 -2.85
C ALA A 465 -21.95 26.85 -2.29
N VAL A 466 -20.98 26.00 -2.66
CA VAL A 466 -19.57 26.13 -2.24
C VAL A 466 -18.96 27.43 -2.75
N VAL A 467 -19.21 27.80 -4.02
CA VAL A 467 -18.72 29.05 -4.61
C VAL A 467 -19.37 30.27 -3.96
N ALA A 468 -20.70 30.28 -3.83
CA ALA A 468 -21.46 31.40 -3.25
C ALA A 468 -21.02 31.69 -1.81
N ARG A 469 -20.78 30.63 -1.02
CA ARG A 469 -20.32 30.73 0.38
C ARG A 469 -18.81 30.89 0.51
N ARG A 470 -18.06 30.94 -0.60
CA ARG A 470 -16.58 31.05 -0.67
C ARG A 470 -15.87 30.00 0.20
N ILE A 471 -16.39 28.77 0.18
CA ILE A 471 -15.88 27.69 1.02
C ILE A 471 -14.65 27.09 0.37
N ARG A 472 -13.52 27.14 1.06
CA ARG A 472 -12.32 26.36 0.70
C ARG A 472 -12.40 25.00 1.37
N GLN A 473 -12.78 23.97 0.61
CA GLN A 473 -12.88 22.61 1.13
C GLN A 473 -11.49 22.03 1.46
N PRO A 474 -11.27 21.51 2.68
CA PRO A 474 -10.04 20.78 3.03
C PRO A 474 -9.78 19.55 2.15
N VAL A 475 -10.83 18.81 1.79
CA VAL A 475 -10.80 17.75 0.77
C VAL A 475 -11.68 18.20 -0.39
N ARG A 476 -11.18 18.11 -1.62
CA ARG A 476 -11.95 18.50 -2.81
C ARG A 476 -13.13 17.54 -2.97
N GLN A 477 -14.36 18.08 -2.95
CA GLN A 477 -15.61 17.32 -3.15
C GLN A 477 -16.42 17.87 -4.32
N ALA A 478 -16.95 19.09 -4.20
CA ALA A 478 -17.92 19.64 -5.18
C ALA A 478 -17.33 19.72 -6.60
N PHE A 479 -16.02 19.97 -6.69
CA PHE A 479 -15.28 20.04 -7.95
C PHE A 479 -14.36 18.84 -8.17
N ARG A 480 -14.54 17.75 -7.42
CA ARG A 480 -13.68 16.56 -7.51
C ARG A 480 -13.95 15.81 -8.81
N GLU A 481 -12.88 15.44 -9.51
CA GLU A 481 -12.93 14.53 -10.66
C GLU A 481 -13.31 13.11 -10.18
N PHE A 482 -14.18 12.43 -10.92
CA PHE A 482 -14.58 11.05 -10.62
C PHE A 482 -14.52 10.19 -11.87
N TYR A 483 -14.38 8.87 -11.75
CA TYR A 483 -14.21 7.99 -12.91
C TYR A 483 -15.17 6.80 -12.84
N ALA A 484 -15.58 6.32 -14.01
CA ALA A 484 -16.33 5.08 -14.20
C ALA A 484 -15.62 4.24 -15.28
N PRO A 485 -15.63 2.90 -15.19
CA PRO A 485 -15.07 2.04 -16.22
C PRO A 485 -15.87 2.16 -17.52
N ALA A 486 -15.21 1.91 -18.66
CA ALA A 486 -15.94 1.80 -19.92
C ALA A 486 -16.84 0.55 -19.89
N ALA A 487 -17.96 0.59 -20.63
CA ALA A 487 -18.96 -0.48 -20.56
C ALA A 487 -18.42 -1.83 -21.07
N ASP A 488 -17.47 -1.82 -21.99
CA ASP A 488 -16.77 -2.98 -22.54
C ASP A 488 -15.61 -3.48 -21.66
N GLU A 489 -15.14 -2.67 -20.72
CA GLU A 489 -14.13 -3.02 -19.72
C GLU A 489 -14.76 -3.57 -18.42
N ALA A 490 -16.08 -3.45 -18.24
CA ALA A 490 -16.76 -3.69 -16.97
C ALA A 490 -16.48 -5.09 -16.36
N THR A 491 -16.46 -6.13 -17.19
CA THR A 491 -16.24 -7.52 -16.74
C THR A 491 -14.76 -7.92 -16.72
N THR A 492 -13.85 -7.02 -17.09
CA THR A 492 -12.39 -7.25 -17.03
C THR A 492 -11.84 -6.75 -15.70
N GLY A 493 -10.58 -7.05 -15.38
CA GLY A 493 -9.87 -6.41 -14.27
C GLY A 493 -9.00 -5.22 -14.71
N GLU A 494 -9.26 -4.65 -15.89
CA GLU A 494 -8.33 -3.77 -16.61
C GLU A 494 -9.04 -2.56 -17.20
N ALA A 495 -8.50 -1.36 -17.00
CA ALA A 495 -9.01 -0.11 -17.56
C ALA A 495 -7.94 0.63 -18.38
N ALA A 496 -8.27 1.04 -19.60
CA ALA A 496 -7.37 1.74 -20.53
C ALA A 496 -7.42 3.28 -20.41
N LEU A 497 -8.08 3.82 -19.38
CA LEU A 497 -8.32 5.26 -19.13
C LEU A 497 -7.11 6.20 -19.28
N PHE A 498 -5.90 5.67 -19.09
CA PHE A 498 -4.65 6.42 -19.04
C PHE A 498 -3.62 5.99 -20.08
N GLU A 499 -3.95 5.04 -20.96
CA GLU A 499 -2.99 4.47 -21.90
C GLU A 499 -2.45 5.53 -22.89
N GLY A 500 -1.21 5.34 -23.35
CA GLY A 500 -0.64 6.12 -24.46
C GLY A 500 -0.11 7.51 -24.10
N HIS A 501 0.24 7.77 -22.84
CA HIS A 501 0.95 8.99 -22.44
C HIS A 501 2.44 8.69 -22.25
N VAL A 502 3.31 9.52 -22.84
CA VAL A 502 4.76 9.45 -22.59
C VAL A 502 5.07 10.19 -21.29
N LEU A 503 5.67 9.47 -20.35
CA LEU A 503 5.94 9.89 -18.97
C LEU A 503 7.44 10.10 -18.74
N ALA A 504 7.78 11.13 -17.97
CA ALA A 504 9.12 11.28 -17.39
C ALA A 504 9.25 10.42 -16.12
N ILE A 505 10.14 9.42 -16.13
CA ILE A 505 10.22 8.41 -15.07
C ILE A 505 10.67 8.98 -13.72
N ARG A 506 11.66 9.87 -13.70
CA ARG A 506 12.17 10.43 -12.44
C ARG A 506 11.10 11.27 -11.70
N PRO A 507 10.39 12.21 -12.34
CA PRO A 507 9.24 12.90 -11.74
C PRO A 507 8.12 11.95 -11.31
N LEU A 508 7.79 10.96 -12.15
CA LEU A 508 6.79 9.93 -11.86
C LEU A 508 7.12 9.20 -10.55
N LEU A 509 8.31 8.60 -10.43
CA LEU A 509 8.71 7.85 -9.23
C LEU A 509 8.78 8.73 -7.98
N GLY A 510 9.24 9.98 -8.12
CA GLY A 510 9.29 10.94 -7.03
C GLY A 510 7.89 11.28 -6.47
N LEU A 511 6.90 11.42 -7.34
CA LEU A 511 5.51 11.65 -6.95
C LEU A 511 4.84 10.35 -6.47
N ALA A 512 4.99 9.25 -7.21
CA ALA A 512 4.48 7.92 -6.89
C ALA A 512 4.81 7.53 -5.44
N ARG A 513 6.08 7.63 -5.03
CA ARG A 513 6.51 7.38 -3.65
C ARG A 513 5.85 8.31 -2.63
N ARG A 514 5.65 9.59 -2.99
CA ARG A 514 4.97 10.55 -2.12
C ARG A 514 3.47 10.29 -2.01
N GLU A 515 2.87 9.71 -3.04
CA GLU A 515 1.45 9.35 -3.11
C GLU A 515 1.20 7.88 -2.73
N GLY A 516 2.23 7.12 -2.36
CA GLY A 516 2.14 5.79 -1.70
C GLY A 516 2.14 4.62 -2.65
N TRP A 517 2.54 4.88 -3.88
CA TRP A 517 2.77 3.85 -4.86
C TRP A 517 4.13 3.21 -4.61
N SER A 518 4.18 1.88 -4.67
CA SER A 518 5.38 1.07 -4.59
C SER A 518 5.68 0.46 -5.96
N ILE A 519 6.97 0.22 -6.22
CA ILE A 519 7.39 -0.50 -7.42
C ILE A 519 7.08 -1.99 -7.22
N ARG A 520 6.37 -2.58 -8.17
CA ARG A 520 6.10 -4.02 -8.26
C ARG A 520 7.41 -4.80 -8.47
N SER A 521 7.58 -5.93 -7.78
CA SER A 521 8.82 -6.73 -7.87
C SER A 521 8.99 -7.47 -9.20
N ASP A 522 7.89 -7.66 -9.92
CA ASP A 522 7.74 -8.31 -11.21
C ASP A 522 7.80 -7.31 -12.39
N ASP A 523 8.26 -6.08 -12.13
CA ASP A 523 8.33 -4.99 -13.12
C ASP A 523 6.99 -4.61 -13.76
N ALA A 524 5.85 -5.08 -13.22
CA ALA A 524 4.50 -4.81 -13.73
C ALA A 524 4.06 -3.32 -13.60
N GLY A 525 4.84 -2.48 -12.92
CA GLY A 525 4.59 -1.05 -12.79
C GLY A 525 4.54 -0.56 -11.34
N LEU A 526 3.60 0.34 -11.07
CA LEU A 526 3.41 0.98 -9.77
C LEU A 526 2.13 0.48 -9.10
N ALA A 527 2.21 -0.04 -7.88
CA ALA A 527 1.05 -0.53 -7.14
C ALA A 527 0.71 0.34 -5.93
N ARG A 528 -0.59 0.49 -5.65
CA ARG A 528 -1.10 1.12 -4.43
C ARG A 528 -2.37 0.41 -3.95
N GLU A 529 -2.51 0.31 -2.63
CA GLU A 529 -3.67 -0.29 -1.99
C GLU A 529 -4.73 0.77 -1.62
N PHE A 530 -5.99 0.39 -1.80
CA PHE A 530 -7.21 1.14 -1.57
C PHE A 530 -8.19 0.24 -0.79
N GLY A 531 -7.90 0.00 0.49
CA GLY A 531 -8.66 -0.95 1.30
C GLY A 531 -8.26 -2.39 0.97
N ASP A 532 -9.23 -3.24 0.66
CA ASP A 532 -9.02 -4.61 0.18
C ASP A 532 -8.70 -4.69 -1.31
N VAL A 533 -8.65 -3.55 -2.02
CA VAL A 533 -8.37 -3.48 -3.46
C VAL A 533 -6.97 -2.93 -3.70
N ARG A 534 -6.22 -3.52 -4.62
CA ARG A 534 -4.93 -3.02 -5.11
C ARG A 534 -5.10 -2.60 -6.55
N ALA A 535 -4.65 -1.38 -6.85
CA ALA A 535 -4.54 -0.89 -8.21
C ALA A 535 -3.07 -0.94 -8.64
N THR A 536 -2.82 -1.49 -9.83
CA THR A 536 -1.49 -1.50 -10.47
C THR A 536 -1.54 -0.67 -11.74
N PHE A 537 -0.75 0.41 -11.75
CA PHE A 537 -0.57 1.27 -12.91
C PHE A 537 0.63 0.79 -13.73
N SER A 538 0.35 0.22 -14.90
CA SER A 538 1.36 -0.27 -15.82
C SER A 538 2.12 0.88 -16.47
N VAL A 539 3.43 0.76 -16.53
CA VAL A 539 4.32 1.70 -17.20
C VAL A 539 5.34 0.89 -17.99
N ALA A 540 5.36 1.08 -19.31
CA ALA A 540 6.31 0.43 -20.21
C ALA A 540 7.72 1.02 -20.05
N ALA A 541 8.38 0.70 -18.92
CA ALA A 541 9.77 1.04 -18.61
C ALA A 541 10.28 0.16 -17.46
N GLN A 542 11.60 -0.02 -17.35
CA GLN A 542 12.20 -0.65 -16.17
C GLN A 542 12.17 0.32 -14.98
N LEU A 543 11.44 -0.05 -13.91
CA LEU A 543 11.28 0.78 -12.73
C LEU A 543 12.15 0.25 -11.59
N TYR A 544 13.06 1.09 -11.08
CA TYR A 544 13.84 0.81 -9.88
C TYR A 544 14.11 2.11 -9.11
N PRO A 545 14.49 2.06 -7.83
CA PRO A 545 14.86 3.26 -7.08
C PRO A 545 15.99 4.05 -7.76
N GLY A 546 15.66 5.24 -8.28
CA GLY A 546 16.62 6.08 -9.01
C GLY A 546 16.55 5.94 -10.53
N ALA A 547 15.63 5.14 -11.08
CA ALA A 547 15.40 5.07 -12.52
C ALA A 547 15.04 6.44 -13.11
N ASP A 548 15.40 6.62 -14.38
CA ASP A 548 15.25 7.84 -15.13
C ASP A 548 15.03 7.55 -16.62
N GLY A 549 14.68 8.57 -17.40
CA GLY A 549 14.33 8.44 -18.80
C GLY A 549 12.82 8.53 -19.04
N LEU A 550 12.37 7.81 -20.05
CA LEU A 550 10.99 7.83 -20.55
C LEU A 550 10.32 6.46 -20.39
N GLY A 551 9.00 6.48 -20.25
CA GLY A 551 8.16 5.29 -20.33
C GLY A 551 6.76 5.67 -20.81
N THR A 552 6.01 4.69 -21.30
CA THR A 552 4.63 4.91 -21.77
C THR A 552 3.65 4.39 -20.72
N SER A 553 2.61 5.15 -20.42
CA SER A 553 1.52 4.70 -19.55
C SER A 553 0.71 3.59 -20.23
N GLY A 554 0.45 2.53 -19.49
CA GLY A 554 -0.37 1.40 -19.91
C GLY A 554 -1.70 1.31 -19.16
N LEU A 555 -2.20 0.08 -19.06
CA LEU A 555 -3.43 -0.27 -18.35
C LEU A 555 -3.34 -0.02 -16.84
N LEU A 556 -4.52 0.23 -16.26
CA LEU A 556 -4.74 0.18 -14.82
C LEU A 556 -5.43 -1.15 -14.49
N THR A 557 -4.76 -2.00 -13.72
CA THR A 557 -5.31 -3.31 -13.33
C THR A 557 -5.68 -3.35 -11.85
N PHE A 558 -6.68 -4.18 -11.52
CA PHE A 558 -7.22 -4.28 -10.17
C PHE A 558 -7.18 -5.71 -9.65
N GLU A 559 -6.77 -5.83 -8.39
CA GLU A 559 -6.79 -7.07 -7.63
C GLU A 559 -7.54 -6.84 -6.31
N ARG A 560 -8.26 -7.84 -5.80
CA ARG A 560 -8.89 -7.83 -4.48
C ARG A 560 -8.22 -8.85 -3.56
N LYS A 561 -8.09 -8.49 -2.29
CA LYS A 561 -7.53 -9.34 -1.24
C LYS A 561 -8.57 -10.37 -0.77
N CYS A 562 -8.35 -11.64 -1.09
CA CYS A 562 -9.18 -12.77 -0.67
C CYS A 562 -8.33 -13.73 0.19
N GLU A 563 -8.72 -13.97 1.45
CA GLU A 563 -8.03 -14.90 2.36
C GLU A 563 -6.50 -14.70 2.40
N ARG A 564 -6.06 -13.43 2.38
CA ARG A 564 -4.65 -12.98 2.39
C ARG A 564 -3.90 -13.11 1.05
N ARG A 565 -4.58 -13.50 -0.03
CA ARG A 565 -4.05 -13.52 -1.42
C ARG A 565 -4.65 -12.41 -2.26
N TRP A 566 -4.01 -12.07 -3.37
CA TRP A 566 -4.51 -11.06 -4.30
C TRP A 566 -4.99 -11.75 -5.57
N ALA A 567 -6.26 -11.57 -5.88
CA ALA A 567 -6.87 -12.13 -7.09
C ALA A 567 -7.37 -11.02 -7.99
N SER A 568 -7.34 -11.22 -9.31
CA SER A 568 -7.93 -10.29 -10.27
C SER A 568 -9.38 -9.96 -9.90
N ALA A 569 -9.72 -8.68 -9.92
CA ALA A 569 -11.04 -8.19 -9.54
C ALA A 569 -11.73 -7.53 -10.74
N PRO A 570 -12.86 -8.10 -11.23
CA PRO A 570 -13.68 -7.46 -12.26
C PRO A 570 -14.10 -6.05 -11.86
N LEU A 571 -14.09 -5.09 -12.80
CA LEU A 571 -14.37 -3.69 -12.52
C LEU A 571 -15.81 -3.46 -12.04
N ASP A 572 -16.77 -4.29 -12.47
CA ASP A 572 -18.17 -4.25 -12.04
C ASP A 572 -18.42 -4.83 -10.64
N GLU A 573 -17.47 -5.62 -10.11
CA GLU A 573 -17.47 -6.12 -8.73
C GLU A 573 -16.79 -5.16 -7.75
N LEU A 574 -16.11 -4.10 -8.23
CA LEU A 574 -15.48 -3.08 -7.39
C LEU A 574 -16.52 -2.08 -6.85
N ASP A 575 -16.27 -1.53 -5.67
CA ASP A 575 -16.98 -0.32 -5.26
C ASP A 575 -16.66 0.81 -6.26
N PRO A 576 -17.67 1.42 -6.90
CA PRO A 576 -17.45 2.47 -7.91
C PRO A 576 -16.64 3.66 -7.38
N ILE A 577 -16.74 3.98 -6.09
CA ILE A 577 -15.92 5.02 -5.44
C ILE A 577 -14.47 4.57 -5.37
N VAL A 578 -14.18 3.32 -5.01
CA VAL A 578 -12.80 2.78 -4.96
C VAL A 578 -12.14 2.86 -6.34
N PHE A 579 -12.83 2.42 -7.40
CA PHE A 579 -12.36 2.55 -8.77
C PHE A 579 -12.07 4.02 -9.13
N SER A 580 -13.03 4.90 -8.86
CA SER A 580 -12.92 6.33 -9.12
C SER A 580 -11.70 6.96 -8.42
N GLU A 581 -11.46 6.58 -7.17
CA GLU A 581 -10.35 7.10 -6.37
C GLU A 581 -8.99 6.55 -6.82
N ALA A 582 -8.93 5.28 -7.21
CA ALA A 582 -7.73 4.68 -7.80
C ALA A 582 -7.38 5.34 -9.14
N ALA A 583 -8.35 5.49 -10.03
CA ALA A 583 -8.18 6.19 -11.29
C ALA A 583 -7.74 7.65 -11.07
N ARG A 584 -8.35 8.37 -10.13
CA ARG A 584 -7.95 9.74 -9.78
C ARG A 584 -6.52 9.82 -9.23
N ALA A 585 -6.07 8.82 -8.48
CA ALA A 585 -4.70 8.75 -8.00
C ALA A 585 -3.68 8.53 -9.14
N VAL A 586 -4.03 7.74 -10.16
CA VAL A 586 -3.22 7.59 -11.39
C VAL A 586 -3.25 8.86 -12.23
N ASP A 587 -4.42 9.50 -12.37
CA ASP A 587 -4.56 10.77 -13.09
C ASP A 587 -3.62 11.85 -12.55
N LEU A 588 -3.39 11.90 -11.23
CA LEU A 588 -2.40 12.78 -10.62
C LEU A 588 -0.96 12.45 -11.07
N LEU A 589 -0.61 11.16 -11.17
CA LEU A 589 0.70 10.73 -11.67
C LEU A 589 0.90 11.13 -13.12
N VAL A 590 -0.05 10.79 -13.98
CA VAL A 590 -0.02 11.09 -15.42
C VAL A 590 0.01 12.60 -15.64
N SER A 591 -0.85 13.36 -14.96
CA SER A 591 -0.92 14.82 -15.09
C SER A 591 0.38 15.55 -14.72
N VAL A 592 1.20 14.97 -13.84
CA VAL A 592 2.47 15.56 -13.44
C VAL A 592 3.64 15.06 -14.29
N ALA A 593 3.63 13.81 -14.71
CA ALA A 593 4.75 13.17 -15.40
C ALA A 593 4.64 13.18 -16.93
N SER A 594 3.44 13.32 -17.49
CA SER A 594 3.21 13.30 -18.94
C SER A 594 3.68 14.59 -19.59
N PHE A 595 4.29 14.46 -20.77
CA PHE A 595 4.69 15.59 -21.60
C PHE A 595 4.38 15.43 -23.10
N ALA A 596 4.08 14.21 -23.54
CA ALA A 596 3.70 13.88 -24.90
C ALA A 596 2.68 12.73 -24.92
N LEU A 597 2.02 12.54 -26.07
CA LEU A 597 1.24 11.33 -26.36
C LEU A 597 2.09 10.32 -27.12
N ASP A 598 1.73 9.05 -27.03
CA ASP A 598 2.26 7.98 -27.87
C ASP A 598 1.27 7.73 -29.03
N ASP A 599 1.66 8.08 -30.26
CA ASP A 599 0.81 7.91 -31.44
C ASP A 599 0.92 6.47 -31.96
N ALA A 600 0.34 5.52 -31.26
CA ALA A 600 0.28 4.13 -31.72
C ALA A 600 -0.57 3.97 -33.00
N ALA A 601 -1.45 4.93 -33.32
CA ALA A 601 -2.33 4.90 -34.49
C ALA A 601 -1.60 4.89 -35.84
N ASP A 602 -0.39 5.45 -35.92
CA ASP A 602 0.44 5.41 -37.13
C ASP A 602 1.12 4.03 -37.36
N HIS A 603 1.14 3.17 -36.33
CA HIS A 603 1.89 1.91 -36.36
C HIS A 603 1.03 0.68 -36.74
N ALA A 604 -0.29 0.74 -36.56
CA ALA A 604 -1.18 -0.42 -36.80
C ALA A 604 -1.46 -0.73 -38.28
N SER A 605 -1.09 0.16 -39.21
CA SER A 605 -1.43 0.08 -40.64
C SER A 605 -0.26 -0.26 -41.57
N ALA A 606 0.91 -0.60 -41.01
CA ALA A 606 2.18 -0.61 -41.74
C ALA A 606 2.48 -1.94 -42.46
N THR A 607 2.90 -1.85 -43.73
CA THR A 607 3.42 -2.99 -44.51
C THR A 607 4.91 -3.23 -44.24
N VAL A 608 5.46 -4.37 -44.68
CA VAL A 608 6.90 -4.70 -44.54
C VAL A 608 7.82 -3.64 -45.20
N ALA A 609 7.34 -2.94 -46.24
CA ALA A 609 8.06 -1.85 -46.90
C ALA A 609 8.12 -0.56 -46.05
N ASP A 610 7.18 -0.37 -45.13
CA ASP A 610 7.12 0.78 -44.23
C ASP A 610 8.06 0.64 -43.04
N ALA A 611 8.54 -0.58 -42.74
CA ALA A 611 9.32 -0.89 -41.54
C ALA A 611 10.67 -0.15 -41.42
N HIS A 612 11.31 0.24 -42.54
CA HIS A 612 12.53 1.06 -42.49
C HIS A 612 12.20 2.53 -42.24
N ARG A 613 11.18 3.06 -42.92
CA ARG A 613 10.71 4.44 -42.74
C ARG A 613 10.26 4.67 -41.30
N LEU A 614 9.46 3.74 -40.77
CA LEU A 614 8.99 3.74 -39.39
C LEU A 614 10.12 3.68 -38.37
N ARG A 615 11.18 2.89 -38.62
CA ARG A 615 12.37 2.86 -37.74
C ARG A 615 13.11 4.20 -37.72
N VAL A 616 13.26 4.85 -38.87
CA VAL A 616 13.88 6.18 -38.95
C VAL A 616 13.01 7.23 -38.25
N GLU A 617 11.70 7.22 -38.49
CA GLU A 617 10.73 8.12 -37.85
C GLU A 617 10.67 7.91 -36.33
N GLN A 618 10.71 6.65 -35.85
CA GLN A 618 10.82 6.32 -34.43
C GLN A 618 12.12 6.85 -33.84
N GLY A 619 13.26 6.67 -34.50
CA GLY A 619 14.53 7.22 -34.03
C GLY A 619 14.49 8.75 -33.92
N VAL A 620 13.91 9.45 -34.90
CA VAL A 620 13.74 10.91 -34.84
C VAL A 620 12.79 11.34 -33.72
N ARG A 621 11.67 10.62 -33.53
CA ARG A 621 10.71 10.86 -32.44
C ARG A 621 11.37 10.65 -31.08
N GLU A 622 12.11 9.57 -30.90
CA GLU A 622 12.82 9.26 -29.66
C GLU A 622 13.83 10.37 -29.30
N HIS A 623 14.68 10.79 -30.24
CA HIS A 623 15.61 11.91 -30.04
C HIS A 623 14.89 13.22 -29.68
N ARG A 624 13.68 13.42 -30.20
CA ARG A 624 12.86 14.58 -29.87
C ARG A 624 12.28 14.48 -28.46
N LEU A 625 11.75 13.32 -28.06
CA LEU A 625 11.23 13.10 -26.73
C LEU A 625 12.30 13.28 -25.66
N TYR A 626 13.52 12.78 -25.88
CA TYR A 626 14.65 13.04 -24.97
C TYR A 626 15.01 14.52 -24.87
N ARG A 627 14.93 15.29 -25.96
CA ARG A 627 15.09 16.75 -25.90
C ARG A 627 13.99 17.45 -25.10
N LEU A 628 12.74 16.97 -25.20
CA LEU A 628 11.63 17.49 -24.41
C LEU A 628 11.78 17.12 -22.93
N LEU A 629 12.27 15.93 -22.62
CA LEU A 629 12.51 15.44 -21.26
C LEU A 629 13.48 16.33 -20.48
N ASP A 630 14.50 16.88 -21.15
CA ASP A 630 15.46 17.82 -20.56
C ASP A 630 14.81 19.18 -20.19
N THR A 631 13.61 19.45 -20.69
CA THR A 631 12.85 20.66 -20.34
C THR A 631 12.06 20.43 -19.05
N PRO A 632 12.09 21.36 -18.08
CA PRO A 632 11.25 21.23 -16.88
C PRO A 632 9.77 21.08 -17.25
N LEU A 633 9.11 19.99 -16.82
CA LEU A 633 7.72 19.65 -17.18
C LEU A 633 6.74 20.83 -16.98
N GLY A 634 6.88 21.57 -15.88
CA GLY A 634 6.05 22.74 -15.60
C GLY A 634 6.23 23.91 -16.56
N ALA A 635 7.37 24.01 -17.24
CA ALA A 635 7.60 25.03 -18.28
C ALA A 635 6.77 24.72 -19.54
N MET A 636 6.72 23.44 -19.94
CA MET A 636 5.97 22.98 -21.10
C MET A 636 4.48 23.29 -20.98
N ALA A 637 3.86 22.93 -19.85
CA ALA A 637 2.45 23.21 -19.58
C ALA A 637 2.14 24.73 -19.59
N ARG A 638 3.03 25.56 -19.01
CA ARG A 638 2.87 27.02 -19.02
C ARG A 638 2.96 27.62 -20.41
N GLN A 639 3.90 27.14 -21.23
CA GLN A 639 4.08 27.61 -22.61
C GLN A 639 2.91 27.18 -23.50
N ARG A 640 2.45 25.94 -23.35
CA ARG A 640 1.24 25.45 -24.04
C ARG A 640 0.02 26.30 -23.70
N ARG A 641 -0.17 26.61 -22.41
CA ARG A 641 -1.21 27.53 -21.95
C ARG A 641 -1.09 28.91 -22.61
N GLN A 642 0.12 29.48 -22.67
CA GLN A 642 0.34 30.78 -23.30
C GLN A 642 -0.04 30.76 -24.78
N VAL A 643 0.28 29.68 -25.51
CA VAL A 643 -0.13 29.52 -26.90
C VAL A 643 -1.64 29.35 -27.02
N LEU A 644 -2.28 28.57 -26.15
CA LEU A 644 -3.74 28.45 -26.12
C LEU A 644 -4.44 29.80 -25.85
N SER A 645 -3.88 30.62 -24.94
CA SER A 645 -4.38 31.98 -24.68
C SER A 645 -4.26 32.90 -25.89
N LEU A 646 -3.25 32.71 -26.74
CA LEU A 646 -3.12 33.46 -28.00
C LEU A 646 -4.08 32.94 -29.08
N VAL A 647 -4.20 31.61 -29.22
CA VAL A 647 -5.08 30.96 -30.20
C VAL A 647 -6.56 31.31 -29.96
N PHE A 648 -6.97 31.36 -28.69
CA PHE A 648 -8.36 31.59 -28.28
C PHE A 648 -8.61 32.99 -27.69
N ALA A 649 -7.76 33.97 -28.01
CA ALA A 649 -7.80 35.30 -27.39
C ALA A 649 -9.19 35.97 -27.51
N GLU A 650 -9.80 35.90 -28.70
CA GLU A 650 -11.12 36.49 -28.97
C GLU A 650 -12.22 35.84 -28.10
N GLN A 651 -12.22 34.52 -27.96
CA GLN A 651 -13.22 33.78 -27.20
C GLN A 651 -13.06 34.02 -25.69
N VAL A 652 -11.83 34.21 -25.22
CA VAL A 652 -11.54 34.60 -23.83
C VAL A 652 -12.10 36.00 -23.55
N GLU A 653 -11.84 36.97 -24.43
CA GLU A 653 -12.35 38.34 -24.29
C GLU A 653 -13.89 38.39 -24.30
N GLN A 654 -14.52 37.54 -25.12
CA GLN A 654 -15.97 37.39 -25.18
C GLN A 654 -16.56 36.62 -23.98
N GLY A 655 -15.74 36.11 -23.07
CA GLY A 655 -16.18 35.32 -21.92
C GLY A 655 -16.76 33.95 -22.27
N ARG A 656 -16.56 33.47 -23.51
CA ARG A 656 -17.03 32.15 -23.98
C ARG A 656 -16.20 31.00 -23.42
N LEU A 657 -14.94 31.27 -23.08
CA LEU A 657 -14.07 30.34 -22.38
C LEU A 657 -13.14 31.05 -21.41
N SER A 658 -12.58 30.29 -20.48
CA SER A 658 -11.52 30.76 -19.58
C SER A 658 -10.38 29.75 -19.54
N ILE A 659 -9.17 30.23 -19.26
CA ILE A 659 -7.99 29.38 -19.16
C ILE A 659 -7.38 29.59 -17.78
N ASP A 660 -7.37 28.53 -16.96
CA ASP A 660 -6.78 28.54 -15.63
C ASP A 660 -5.36 27.96 -15.62
N GLU A 661 -4.83 27.60 -14.45
CA GLU A 661 -3.48 27.05 -14.34
C GLU A 661 -3.29 25.73 -15.13
N ARG A 662 -4.32 24.89 -15.17
CA ARG A 662 -4.26 23.52 -15.69
C ARG A 662 -5.32 23.18 -16.73
N HIS A 663 -6.36 24.01 -16.90
CA HIS A 663 -7.49 23.70 -17.76
C HIS A 663 -7.87 24.86 -18.66
N VAL A 664 -8.38 24.50 -19.84
CA VAL A 664 -9.26 25.35 -20.66
C VAL A 664 -10.71 25.00 -20.31
N ARG A 665 -11.52 25.99 -19.93
CA ARG A 665 -12.91 25.81 -19.50
C ARG A 665 -13.88 26.41 -20.50
N VAL A 666 -14.82 25.60 -20.98
CA VAL A 666 -15.85 25.99 -21.95
C VAL A 666 -17.21 25.56 -21.39
N GLY A 667 -18.00 26.52 -20.90
CA GLY A 667 -19.22 26.23 -20.15
C GLY A 667 -18.95 25.30 -18.96
N ASP A 668 -19.65 24.17 -18.92
CA ASP A 668 -19.52 23.14 -17.88
C ASP A 668 -18.34 22.17 -18.09
N HIS A 669 -17.58 22.34 -19.18
CA HIS A 669 -16.47 21.47 -19.55
C HIS A 669 -15.11 22.04 -19.12
N ALA A 670 -14.18 21.16 -18.78
CA ALA A 670 -12.77 21.48 -18.52
C ALA A 670 -11.85 20.52 -19.28
N VAL A 671 -10.97 21.06 -20.11
CA VAL A 671 -9.97 20.33 -20.91
C VAL A 671 -8.60 20.50 -20.26
N HIS A 672 -7.95 19.41 -19.85
CA HIS A 672 -6.67 19.46 -19.14
C HIS A 672 -5.51 19.77 -20.10
N CYS A 673 -4.72 20.79 -19.77
CA CYS A 673 -3.64 21.30 -20.62
C CYS A 673 -2.48 20.33 -20.76
N ALA A 674 -2.28 19.36 -19.85
CA ALA A 674 -1.16 18.41 -19.93
C ALA A 674 -1.52 17.04 -20.52
N THR A 675 -2.82 16.71 -20.62
CA THR A 675 -3.27 15.36 -21.03
C THR A 675 -4.39 15.40 -22.08
N ALA A 676 -4.91 16.58 -22.43
CA ALA A 676 -6.09 16.78 -23.28
C ALA A 676 -7.39 16.11 -22.81
N ARG A 677 -7.40 15.48 -21.63
CA ARG A 677 -8.61 14.84 -21.06
C ARG A 677 -9.68 15.90 -20.80
N VAL A 678 -10.93 15.54 -21.05
CA VAL A 678 -12.08 16.42 -20.89
C VAL A 678 -12.95 15.92 -19.75
N THR A 679 -13.40 16.85 -18.92
CA THR A 679 -14.40 16.57 -17.89
C THR A 679 -15.59 17.52 -18.03
N ARG A 680 -16.80 17.07 -17.67
CA ARG A 680 -18.02 17.88 -17.54
C ARG A 680 -18.57 17.72 -16.13
N HIS A 681 -18.67 18.80 -15.37
CA HIS A 681 -19.00 18.75 -13.93
C HIS A 681 -18.15 17.74 -13.10
N GLY A 682 -16.92 17.46 -13.53
CA GLY A 682 -16.02 16.47 -12.90
C GLY A 682 -16.09 15.06 -13.50
N GLU A 683 -17.07 14.79 -14.37
CA GLU A 683 -17.24 13.52 -15.10
C GLU A 683 -16.38 13.50 -16.36
N PRO A 684 -15.50 12.50 -16.57
CA PRO A 684 -14.79 12.30 -17.82
C PRO A 684 -15.78 12.11 -18.97
N VAL A 685 -15.56 12.84 -20.06
CA VAL A 685 -16.42 12.75 -21.24
C VAL A 685 -15.57 12.72 -22.50
N ASP A 686 -15.97 11.88 -23.45
CA ASP A 686 -15.40 11.92 -24.79
C ASP A 686 -16.07 13.00 -25.61
N VAL A 687 -15.25 13.88 -26.16
CA VAL A 687 -15.69 14.92 -27.09
C VAL A 687 -15.24 14.52 -28.48
N PRO A 688 -16.14 14.07 -29.36
CA PRO A 688 -15.77 13.82 -30.74
C PRO A 688 -15.34 15.14 -31.39
N PHE A 689 -14.23 15.10 -32.10
CA PHE A 689 -13.74 16.20 -32.93
C PHE A 689 -13.33 15.62 -34.29
N ALA A 690 -13.53 16.40 -35.35
CA ALA A 690 -13.06 16.00 -36.67
C ALA A 690 -11.54 16.26 -36.73
N PRO A 691 -10.72 15.27 -37.13
CA PRO A 691 -9.31 15.51 -37.33
C PRO A 691 -9.12 16.58 -38.42
N PRO A 692 -8.19 17.54 -38.24
CA PRO A 692 -8.02 18.64 -39.17
C PRO A 692 -7.54 18.12 -40.53
N ALA A 693 -7.90 18.83 -41.61
CA ALA A 693 -7.47 18.49 -42.98
C ALA A 693 -5.93 18.51 -43.14
N ALA A 694 -5.22 19.24 -42.27
CA ALA A 694 -3.76 19.19 -42.14
C ALA A 694 -3.39 19.30 -40.66
N PRO A 695 -2.62 18.34 -40.09
CA PRO A 695 -2.15 18.43 -38.71
C PRO A 695 -1.12 19.55 -38.55
N LEU A 696 -1.00 20.12 -37.35
CA LEU A 696 0.13 20.98 -36.99
C LEU A 696 1.44 20.24 -37.30
N ARG A 697 2.25 20.79 -38.21
CA ARG A 697 3.56 20.23 -38.54
C ARG A 697 4.49 20.41 -37.35
N ALA A 698 5.33 19.41 -37.08
CA ALA A 698 6.33 19.46 -36.03
C ALA A 698 7.16 20.75 -36.16
N VAL A 699 7.16 21.56 -35.11
CA VAL A 699 7.89 22.82 -35.06
C VAL A 699 9.07 22.59 -34.12
N PRO A 700 10.31 22.44 -34.64
CA PRO A 700 11.43 21.94 -33.85
C PRO A 700 11.86 22.84 -32.68
N TRP A 701 11.30 24.06 -32.57
CA TRP A 701 11.55 25.00 -31.46
C TRP A 701 10.38 25.11 -30.47
N LEU A 702 9.25 24.41 -30.67
CA LEU A 702 8.20 24.36 -29.67
C LEU A 702 8.60 23.41 -28.53
N PRO A 703 8.63 23.89 -27.28
CA PRO A 703 9.16 23.15 -26.13
C PRO A 703 8.13 22.16 -25.55
N TYR A 704 7.27 21.55 -26.37
CA TYR A 704 6.26 20.57 -25.96
C TYR A 704 5.77 19.77 -27.18
N ASP A 705 5.06 18.67 -26.93
CA ASP A 705 4.43 17.88 -27.97
C ASP A 705 3.29 18.63 -28.70
N GLU A 706 3.39 18.80 -30.02
CA GLU A 706 2.34 19.46 -30.82
C GLU A 706 1.14 18.57 -31.05
N VAL A 707 1.29 17.25 -31.04
CA VAL A 707 0.15 16.33 -31.20
C VAL A 707 -0.83 16.56 -30.05
N LEU A 708 -0.31 16.64 -28.83
CA LEU A 708 -1.08 16.98 -27.65
C LEU A 708 -1.68 18.40 -27.71
N LEU A 709 -0.95 19.41 -28.21
CA LEU A 709 -1.51 20.76 -28.39
C LEU A 709 -2.65 20.77 -29.42
N GLN A 710 -2.45 20.13 -30.58
CA GLN A 710 -3.44 20.00 -31.64
C GLN A 710 -4.73 19.39 -31.08
N ARG A 711 -4.60 18.26 -30.36
CA ARG A 711 -5.72 17.59 -29.71
C ARG A 711 -6.51 18.52 -28.78
N ILE A 712 -5.83 19.33 -27.96
CA ILE A 712 -6.51 20.29 -27.08
C ILE A 712 -7.26 21.35 -27.88
N VAL A 713 -6.64 21.90 -28.94
CA VAL A 713 -7.27 22.91 -29.80
C VAL A 713 -8.54 22.37 -30.45
N ASP A 714 -8.48 21.15 -31.00
CA ASP A 714 -9.62 20.55 -31.71
C ASP A 714 -10.79 20.25 -30.77
N ILE A 715 -10.48 19.76 -29.56
CA ILE A 715 -11.49 19.54 -28.51
C ILE A 715 -12.15 20.87 -28.13
N VAL A 716 -11.36 21.90 -27.82
CA VAL A 716 -11.89 23.21 -27.41
C VAL A 716 -12.73 23.84 -28.52
N ALA A 717 -12.28 23.74 -29.78
CA ALA A 717 -13.04 24.21 -30.94
C ALA A 717 -14.38 23.46 -31.09
N SER A 718 -14.39 22.14 -30.94
CA SER A 718 -15.62 21.32 -30.97
C SER A 718 -16.60 21.73 -29.86
N LEU A 719 -16.10 22.02 -28.66
CA LEU A 719 -16.93 22.48 -27.54
C LEU A 719 -17.51 23.89 -27.74
N LEU A 720 -16.84 24.77 -28.49
CA LEU A 720 -17.32 26.12 -28.79
C LEU A 720 -18.38 26.18 -29.89
N LEU A 721 -18.52 25.11 -30.69
CA LEU A 721 -19.52 24.99 -31.75
C LEU A 721 -20.86 24.44 -31.25
N LYS A 722 -20.88 23.86 -30.04
CA LYS A 722 -22.08 23.39 -29.35
C LYS A 722 -22.66 24.50 -28.48
#